data_AF-A0A433K9F7-F1
#
_entry.id   AF-A0A433K9F7-F1
#
_cell.length_a   1.000
_cell.length_b   1.000
_cell.length_c   1.000
_cell.angle_alpha   90.00
_cell.angle_beta   90.00
_cell.angle_gamma   90.00
#
_symmetry.space_group_name_H-M   'P 1'
#
loop_
_entity.id
_entity.type
_entity.pdbx_description
1 polymer ?
#
loop_
_entity_poly.entity_id
_entity_poly.type
_entity_poly.pdbx_seq_one_letter_code
_entity_poly.pdbx_strand_id
1 'polypeptide(L)'
;MNKERIQALINSDLDESEIAKELINWFIIEPDLIHSRYILDRTVFHLLVIKNKPLVLNELLEDTSWKILQTKPWLEIAATPDRNGFTLFHYTAQSDEIASATMDVLFKFLPKHVNVPNNLGNTPLHEAVIAQKLWAVKKLVDNKCDRSVKNNHKKTALELPEINPKLRLALLAIDLSKLKSLDLRFRSPASSHGEASPSSLDSLRESCPLLSTGRSSDASSSTSRSIEPLHSSLRYSDQGISESDTSDFDLDHEAQVDGIQVIGNKTAFQLLKNLVINYQTNKRSVISASLLNEFNELCTKSLLSDDFVLSREPFFQNPENSELIHNIISGMYLRVDALYSRIQNKTYALNNDFLYMLASDISIADSKPRIPPEFNSETKKSQALENLWLLTACQTSHTSTRKFDFTMITHRAIGILSSLSLRQLLIHLRSLYPYFDKDQKIVANFIVTQLIYYKAIDAVKPKTKTAIQLRFLAKLNTDEEKGLGQLGVDINNHLFKINDLCSTYLKRPLLRNYYILNQGISSPDIIKFNPSFDTIVDQALSKTRAKRDEEVQIIAHELRMFTVSFYQQVSITEFHNKNWEKMDLCPNSEKEEHHCDSNCVTVGKSTLAPNIIEFTENFNKLSNYFVVKILDQPIKNLKNALQLLIEIGQALCPLNDEQYPDINHLMVISSIFNNTNISRLVNFARDLSAEDNAYLQEIDTITSGTKNYLMMRNVYSQFRTTLPFLGLIKRDITFANDGNAHSEPLVRAEAFGELLKNLLSIKILINFERTHFRTDFPVFLKAYKCLDEDNVLRASLRKKPRKIDVIHWEHTPENMSCNLNTLIKDYLSNDIIPSVITSKKTYKPKHLPSFLINSIKSLIKTFKREFDPSHPEHNDNLFMLLSILSKLSIAIPELIRVNQFYYKEDELTVMKSVQLLLVKLDELKKSIQPSMPLLLEQKDKKDPEDNDTELRKTSKKRRSSHFLPGYSIFKSGIERHDVAVAGCSSDACSTTEQILK
;
A
#
# COMPACT_ATOMS: atom_id res chain seq x y z
N MET A 1 -35.35 -40.91 43.08
CA MET A 1 -34.12 -41.40 42.39
C MET A 1 -32.88 -41.18 43.29
N ASN A 2 -31.78 -41.95 43.20
CA ASN A 2 -30.63 -41.80 44.13
C ASN A 2 -29.41 -41.07 43.50
N LYS A 3 -28.72 -40.25 44.32
CA LYS A 3 -27.45 -39.54 43.99
C LYS A 3 -26.39 -40.46 43.34
N GLU A 4 -26.35 -41.71 43.76
CA GLU A 4 -25.45 -42.74 43.24
C GLU A 4 -25.68 -43.04 41.75
N ARG A 5 -26.92 -42.96 41.25
CA ARG A 5 -27.24 -43.17 39.82
C ARG A 5 -26.75 -42.03 38.95
N ILE A 6 -26.89 -40.78 39.40
CA ILE A 6 -26.37 -39.60 38.69
C ILE A 6 -24.83 -39.68 38.62
N GLN A 7 -24.19 -40.06 39.73
CA GLN A 7 -22.74 -40.24 39.75
C GLN A 7 -22.28 -41.40 38.85
N ALA A 8 -23.02 -42.51 38.80
CA ALA A 8 -22.74 -43.62 37.89
C ALA A 8 -22.90 -43.22 36.42
N LEU A 9 -23.94 -42.45 36.09
CA LEU A 9 -24.20 -41.96 34.73
C LEU A 9 -23.09 -41.00 34.24
N ILE A 10 -22.68 -40.04 35.08
CA ILE A 10 -21.60 -39.09 34.73
C ILE A 10 -20.25 -39.79 34.60
N ASN A 11 -20.02 -40.87 35.36
CA ASN A 11 -18.83 -41.70 35.26
C ASN A 11 -18.87 -42.74 34.14
N SER A 12 -19.98 -42.85 33.41
CA SER A 12 -20.12 -43.83 32.34
C SER A 12 -19.43 -43.38 31.04
N ASP A 13 -19.10 -44.37 30.20
CA ASP A 13 -18.55 -44.17 28.87
C ASP A 13 -19.63 -44.00 27.79
N LEU A 14 -20.89 -43.73 28.20
CA LEU A 14 -21.99 -43.43 27.29
C LEU A 14 -21.76 -42.12 26.53
N ASP A 15 -22.43 -41.98 25.38
CA ASP A 15 -22.37 -40.75 24.60
C ASP A 15 -22.85 -39.55 25.42
N GLU A 16 -22.15 -38.42 25.30
CA GLU A 16 -22.46 -37.21 26.08
C GLU A 16 -23.87 -36.69 25.76
N SER A 17 -24.35 -36.87 24.53
CA SER A 17 -25.71 -36.47 24.15
C SER A 17 -26.79 -37.34 24.82
N GLU A 18 -26.50 -38.60 25.07
CA GLU A 18 -27.40 -39.51 25.78
C GLU A 18 -27.41 -39.20 27.28
N ILE A 19 -26.22 -38.98 27.87
CA ILE A 19 -26.07 -38.55 29.27
C ILE A 19 -26.83 -37.25 29.53
N ALA A 20 -26.73 -36.26 28.62
CA ALA A 20 -27.42 -34.98 28.76
C ALA A 20 -28.95 -35.13 28.69
N LYS A 21 -29.47 -35.90 27.73
CA LYS A 21 -30.91 -36.18 27.61
C LYS A 21 -31.46 -36.89 28.83
N GLU A 22 -30.75 -37.90 29.35
CA GLU A 22 -31.16 -38.61 30.56
C GLU A 22 -31.17 -37.68 31.78
N LEU A 23 -30.14 -36.87 31.97
CA LEU A 23 -30.07 -35.90 33.06
C LEU A 23 -31.18 -34.85 32.99
N ILE A 24 -31.45 -34.29 31.80
CA ILE A 24 -32.55 -33.31 31.59
C ILE A 24 -33.89 -33.96 31.93
N ASN A 25 -34.16 -35.16 31.42
CA ASN A 25 -35.39 -35.88 31.69
C ASN A 25 -35.56 -36.14 33.20
N TRP A 26 -34.50 -36.53 33.89
CA TRP A 26 -34.54 -36.76 35.34
C TRP A 26 -34.79 -35.48 36.13
N PHE A 27 -34.21 -34.34 35.72
CA PHE A 27 -34.47 -33.04 36.34
C PHE A 27 -35.87 -32.49 36.07
N ILE A 28 -36.52 -32.88 34.96
CA ILE A 28 -37.93 -32.56 34.68
C ILE A 28 -38.86 -33.39 35.58
N ILE A 29 -38.56 -34.68 35.75
CA ILE A 29 -39.40 -35.60 36.55
C ILE A 29 -39.25 -35.33 38.06
N GLU A 30 -38.04 -35.11 38.55
CA GLU A 30 -37.74 -34.80 39.96
C GLU A 30 -36.83 -33.53 40.04
N PRO A 31 -37.41 -32.32 40.09
CA PRO A 31 -36.65 -31.06 40.10
C PRO A 31 -35.69 -30.90 41.29
N ASP A 32 -35.95 -31.53 42.43
CA ASP A 32 -35.08 -31.47 43.61
C ASP A 32 -33.70 -32.10 43.37
N LEU A 33 -33.56 -32.99 42.37
CA LEU A 33 -32.32 -33.70 42.08
C LEU A 33 -31.20 -32.76 41.64
N ILE A 34 -31.51 -31.65 40.94
CA ILE A 34 -30.49 -30.69 40.49
C ILE A 34 -29.84 -29.95 41.67
N HIS A 35 -30.57 -29.81 42.78
CA HIS A 35 -30.09 -29.21 44.03
C HIS A 35 -29.31 -30.19 44.91
N SER A 36 -29.13 -31.45 44.45
CA SER A 36 -28.36 -32.46 45.16
C SER A 36 -26.92 -32.01 45.41
N ARG A 37 -26.53 -32.00 46.68
CA ARG A 37 -25.16 -31.78 47.13
C ARG A 37 -24.43 -33.11 47.31
N TYR A 38 -23.24 -33.21 46.74
CA TYR A 38 -22.34 -34.37 46.78
C TYR A 38 -21.19 -34.13 47.77
N ILE A 39 -20.15 -34.96 47.73
CA ILE A 39 -18.93 -34.80 48.54
C ILE A 39 -18.39 -33.37 48.39
N LEU A 40 -18.10 -32.70 49.52
CA LEU A 40 -17.69 -31.29 49.60
C LEU A 40 -18.75 -30.29 49.13
N ASP A 41 -20.05 -30.58 49.27
CA ASP A 41 -21.17 -29.72 48.82
C ASP A 41 -21.17 -29.37 47.32
N ARG A 42 -20.45 -30.19 46.54
CA ARG A 42 -20.39 -30.08 45.07
C ARG A 42 -21.77 -30.29 44.46
N THR A 43 -22.08 -29.55 43.40
CA THR A 43 -23.27 -29.77 42.56
C THR A 43 -22.97 -30.76 41.44
N VAL A 44 -24.00 -31.18 40.71
CA VAL A 44 -23.87 -32.00 39.49
C VAL A 44 -22.91 -31.32 38.48
N PHE A 45 -22.97 -30.00 38.34
CA PHE A 45 -22.08 -29.24 37.46
C PHE A 45 -20.59 -29.38 37.82
N HIS A 46 -20.26 -29.45 39.11
CA HIS A 46 -18.87 -29.69 39.53
C HIS A 46 -18.39 -31.08 39.12
N LEU A 47 -19.26 -32.09 39.20
CA LEU A 47 -18.93 -33.45 38.77
C LEU A 47 -18.69 -33.53 37.26
N LEU A 48 -19.51 -32.83 36.46
CA LEU A 48 -19.36 -32.74 35.01
C LEU A 48 -18.03 -32.08 34.61
N VAL A 49 -17.63 -31.04 35.33
CA VAL A 49 -16.34 -30.36 35.10
C VAL A 49 -15.16 -31.24 35.51
N ILE A 50 -15.22 -31.89 36.67
CA ILE A 50 -14.16 -32.80 37.15
C ILE A 50 -13.98 -34.00 36.20
N LYS A 51 -15.07 -34.47 35.58
CA LYS A 51 -15.06 -35.58 34.62
C LYS A 51 -14.88 -35.14 33.17
N ASN A 52 -14.72 -33.85 32.93
CA ASN A 52 -14.51 -33.23 31.62
C ASN A 52 -15.56 -33.67 30.57
N LYS A 53 -16.83 -33.37 30.83
CA LYS A 53 -17.97 -33.63 29.93
C LYS A 53 -18.52 -32.31 29.36
N PRO A 54 -17.83 -31.66 28.39
CA PRO A 54 -18.17 -30.31 27.92
C PRO A 54 -19.49 -30.23 27.16
N LEU A 55 -19.87 -31.29 26.41
CA LEU A 55 -21.11 -31.29 25.63
C LEU A 55 -22.31 -31.39 26.55
N VAL A 56 -22.24 -32.28 27.55
CA VAL A 56 -23.26 -32.39 28.61
C VAL A 56 -23.44 -31.05 29.33
N LEU A 57 -22.32 -30.39 29.67
CA LEU A 57 -22.35 -29.10 30.35
C LEU A 57 -22.99 -28.00 29.48
N ASN A 58 -22.67 -27.95 28.19
CA ASN A 58 -23.26 -26.96 27.27
C ASN A 58 -24.78 -27.22 27.09
N GLU A 59 -25.20 -28.46 26.86
CA GLU A 59 -26.62 -28.80 26.68
C GLU A 59 -27.45 -28.49 27.94
N LEU A 60 -26.93 -28.81 29.13
CA LEU A 60 -27.61 -28.46 30.37
C LEU A 60 -27.70 -26.93 30.57
N LEU A 61 -26.65 -26.18 30.29
CA LEU A 61 -26.68 -24.72 30.48
C LEU A 61 -27.53 -23.97 29.42
N GLU A 62 -27.76 -24.58 28.25
CA GLU A 62 -28.66 -24.05 27.21
C GLU A 62 -30.13 -24.38 27.46
N ASP A 63 -30.43 -25.42 28.24
CA ASP A 63 -31.79 -25.86 28.44
C ASP A 63 -32.67 -24.79 29.09
N THR A 64 -33.91 -24.69 28.60
CA THR A 64 -34.93 -23.74 29.07
C THR A 64 -36.05 -24.41 29.86
N SER A 65 -35.99 -25.73 30.06
CA SER A 65 -37.00 -26.51 30.78
C SER A 65 -37.23 -26.03 32.21
N TRP A 66 -36.26 -25.37 32.84
CA TRP A 66 -36.43 -24.70 34.14
C TRP A 66 -37.50 -23.59 34.15
N LYS A 67 -37.81 -22.96 33.01
CA LYS A 67 -38.90 -21.98 32.89
C LYS A 67 -40.27 -22.62 33.09
N ILE A 68 -40.43 -23.87 32.64
CA ILE A 68 -41.67 -24.64 32.75
C ILE A 68 -41.90 -25.04 34.23
N LEU A 69 -40.82 -25.28 34.95
CA LEU A 69 -40.82 -25.72 36.36
C LEU A 69 -40.96 -24.56 37.37
N GLN A 70 -40.99 -23.30 36.92
CA GLN A 70 -40.98 -22.09 37.78
C GLN A 70 -39.82 -22.05 38.81
N THR A 71 -38.73 -22.77 38.53
CA THR A 71 -37.53 -22.83 39.38
C THR A 71 -36.49 -21.79 38.97
N LYS A 72 -35.50 -21.56 39.84
CA LYS A 72 -34.34 -20.71 39.50
C LYS A 72 -33.58 -21.27 38.27
N PRO A 73 -32.98 -20.42 37.43
CA PRO A 73 -32.18 -20.86 36.29
C PRO A 73 -31.08 -21.82 36.73
N TRP A 74 -30.85 -22.90 35.98
CA TRP A 74 -29.78 -23.86 36.26
C TRP A 74 -28.39 -23.19 36.32
N LEU A 75 -28.25 -22.07 35.62
CA LEU A 75 -27.09 -21.19 35.67
C LEU A 75 -26.77 -20.68 37.09
N GLU A 76 -27.78 -20.35 37.90
CA GLU A 76 -27.58 -19.92 39.29
C GLU A 76 -27.04 -21.06 40.17
N ILE A 77 -27.42 -22.29 39.86
CA ILE A 77 -26.97 -23.49 40.57
C ILE A 77 -25.52 -23.81 40.19
N ALA A 78 -25.20 -23.73 38.90
CA ALA A 78 -23.85 -23.87 38.38
C ALA A 78 -22.88 -22.80 38.92
N ALA A 79 -23.39 -21.60 39.21
CA ALA A 79 -22.63 -20.51 39.81
C ALA A 79 -22.31 -20.70 41.30
N THR A 80 -23.01 -21.61 42.00
CA THR A 80 -22.76 -21.81 43.44
C THR A 80 -21.42 -22.50 43.69
N PRO A 81 -20.57 -22.01 44.61
CA PRO A 81 -19.32 -22.68 44.94
C PRO A 81 -19.56 -23.93 45.81
N ASP A 82 -18.55 -24.78 45.90
CA ASP A 82 -18.51 -25.92 46.81
C ASP A 82 -18.17 -25.51 48.26
N ARG A 83 -18.05 -26.49 49.18
CA ARG A 83 -17.75 -26.26 50.61
C ARG A 83 -16.43 -25.52 50.84
N ASN A 84 -15.46 -25.68 49.94
CA ASN A 84 -14.15 -25.04 49.99
C ASN A 84 -14.15 -23.68 49.26
N GLY A 85 -15.29 -23.23 48.75
CA GLY A 85 -15.40 -22.02 47.94
C GLY A 85 -14.97 -22.22 46.49
N PHE A 86 -14.69 -23.46 46.04
CA PHE A 86 -14.26 -23.71 44.67
C PHE A 86 -15.46 -23.58 43.73
N THR A 87 -15.32 -22.70 42.74
CA THR A 87 -16.22 -22.61 41.59
C THR A 87 -15.77 -23.58 40.48
N LEU A 88 -16.63 -23.77 39.48
CA LEU A 88 -16.32 -24.56 38.28
C LEU A 88 -15.01 -24.13 37.60
N PHE A 89 -14.73 -22.81 37.56
CA PHE A 89 -13.48 -22.28 37.00
C PHE A 89 -12.22 -22.73 37.76
N HIS A 90 -12.30 -22.95 39.07
CA HIS A 90 -11.13 -23.43 39.83
C HIS A 90 -10.78 -24.87 39.46
N TYR A 91 -11.79 -25.73 39.27
CA TYR A 91 -11.57 -27.11 38.86
C TYR A 91 -11.01 -27.20 37.43
N THR A 92 -11.51 -26.40 36.48
CA THR A 92 -10.92 -26.33 35.13
C THR A 92 -9.50 -25.76 35.17
N ALA A 93 -9.24 -24.75 36.00
CA ALA A 93 -7.92 -24.13 36.13
C ALA A 93 -6.83 -25.09 36.67
N GLN A 94 -7.20 -26.06 37.51
CA GLN A 94 -6.27 -27.07 38.04
C GLN A 94 -6.08 -28.27 37.10
N SER A 95 -6.98 -28.48 36.14
CA SER A 95 -6.97 -29.63 35.25
C SER A 95 -5.95 -29.53 34.11
N ASP A 96 -5.84 -30.58 33.31
CA ASP A 96 -5.01 -30.62 32.10
C ASP A 96 -5.72 -30.00 30.89
N GLU A 97 -4.98 -29.78 29.81
CA GLU A 97 -5.45 -29.05 28.61
C GLU A 97 -6.70 -29.66 27.94
N ILE A 98 -6.99 -30.93 28.24
CA ILE A 98 -8.22 -31.64 27.83
C ILE A 98 -9.49 -30.89 28.29
N ALA A 99 -9.42 -30.10 29.37
CA ALA A 99 -10.53 -29.30 29.88
C ALA A 99 -10.71 -27.94 29.20
N SER A 100 -9.92 -27.63 28.17
CA SER A 100 -10.00 -26.37 27.42
C SER A 100 -11.41 -26.12 26.83
N ALA A 101 -12.06 -27.17 26.31
CA ALA A 101 -13.42 -27.10 25.78
C ALA A 101 -14.45 -26.81 26.90
N THR A 102 -14.31 -27.47 28.06
CA THR A 102 -15.15 -27.22 29.23
C THR A 102 -15.01 -25.77 29.71
N MET A 103 -13.80 -25.23 29.68
CA MET A 103 -13.53 -23.84 30.05
C MET A 103 -14.16 -22.82 29.09
N ASP A 104 -14.23 -23.12 27.79
CA ASP A 104 -14.95 -22.28 26.81
C ASP A 104 -16.45 -22.23 27.06
N VAL A 105 -17.06 -23.36 27.41
CA VAL A 105 -18.47 -23.42 27.83
C VAL A 105 -18.69 -22.54 29.06
N LEU A 106 -17.78 -22.58 30.04
CA LEU A 106 -17.88 -21.73 31.23
C LEU A 106 -17.74 -20.24 30.90
N PHE A 107 -16.86 -19.83 29.98
CA PHE A 107 -16.76 -18.43 29.54
C PHE A 107 -18.02 -17.96 28.82
N LYS A 108 -18.66 -18.83 28.03
CA LYS A 108 -19.91 -18.54 27.31
C LYS A 108 -21.07 -18.25 28.26
N PHE A 109 -21.24 -19.04 29.33
CA PHE A 109 -22.42 -18.93 30.21
C PHE A 109 -22.16 -18.22 31.55
N LEU A 110 -20.95 -18.33 32.12
CA LEU A 110 -20.62 -17.82 33.46
C LEU A 110 -19.46 -16.79 33.47
N PRO A 111 -19.36 -15.82 32.54
CA PRO A 111 -18.20 -14.93 32.45
C PRO A 111 -17.97 -14.08 33.73
N LYS A 112 -19.03 -13.78 34.48
CA LYS A 112 -18.95 -12.97 35.72
C LYS A 112 -18.29 -13.70 36.90
N HIS A 113 -18.17 -15.03 36.84
CA HIS A 113 -17.66 -15.85 37.96
C HIS A 113 -16.16 -16.19 37.85
N VAL A 114 -15.46 -15.69 36.82
CA VAL A 114 -14.04 -15.97 36.58
C VAL A 114 -13.10 -15.46 37.70
N ASN A 115 -13.53 -14.45 38.46
CA ASN A 115 -12.74 -13.82 39.51
C ASN A 115 -13.20 -14.15 40.93
N VAL A 116 -14.19 -15.04 41.09
CA VAL A 116 -14.72 -15.39 42.42
C VAL A 116 -13.62 -16.11 43.20
N PRO A 117 -13.25 -15.64 44.41
CA PRO A 117 -12.24 -16.31 45.22
C PRO A 117 -12.83 -17.50 46.00
N ASN A 118 -12.01 -18.53 46.22
CA ASN A 118 -12.30 -19.63 47.13
C ASN A 118 -12.10 -19.22 48.61
N ASN A 119 -12.24 -20.18 49.54
CA ASN A 119 -12.11 -19.90 50.98
C ASN A 119 -10.70 -19.43 51.39
N LEU A 120 -9.67 -19.69 50.57
CA LEU A 120 -8.30 -19.20 50.77
C LEU A 120 -8.09 -17.80 50.15
N GLY A 121 -9.12 -17.21 49.54
CA GLY A 121 -9.04 -15.98 48.79
C GLY A 121 -8.44 -16.17 47.38
N ASN A 122 -8.08 -17.40 47.00
CA ASN A 122 -7.48 -17.69 45.70
C ASN A 122 -8.58 -17.62 44.63
N THR A 123 -8.34 -16.86 43.57
CA THR A 123 -9.16 -16.91 42.35
C THR A 123 -8.77 -18.12 41.48
N PRO A 124 -9.56 -18.49 40.45
CA PRO A 124 -9.16 -19.49 39.48
C PRO A 124 -7.78 -19.23 38.86
N LEU A 125 -7.39 -17.97 38.70
CA LEU A 125 -6.06 -17.59 38.23
C LEU A 125 -4.94 -17.95 39.22
N HIS A 126 -5.17 -17.79 40.53
CA HIS A 126 -4.21 -18.21 41.55
C HIS A 126 -4.03 -19.74 41.50
N GLU A 127 -5.12 -20.50 41.41
CA GLU A 127 -5.06 -21.95 41.34
C GLU A 127 -4.38 -22.45 40.06
N ALA A 128 -4.60 -21.79 38.91
CA ALA A 128 -3.88 -22.11 37.66
C ALA A 128 -2.37 -21.95 37.80
N VAL A 129 -1.93 -20.90 38.52
CA VAL A 129 -0.50 -20.64 38.78
C VAL A 129 0.07 -21.65 39.77
N ILE A 130 -0.64 -21.93 40.86
CA ILE A 130 -0.23 -22.94 41.87
C ILE A 130 -0.11 -24.33 41.22
N ALA A 131 -1.06 -24.68 40.35
CA ALA A 131 -1.05 -25.94 39.60
C ALA A 131 -0.09 -25.95 38.39
N GLN A 132 0.62 -24.85 38.13
CA GLN A 132 1.58 -24.67 37.03
C GLN A 132 0.98 -24.94 35.63
N LYS A 133 -0.29 -24.61 35.42
CA LYS A 133 -1.02 -24.88 34.17
C LYS A 133 -0.95 -23.69 33.20
N LEU A 134 0.06 -23.70 32.31
CA LEU A 134 0.29 -22.61 31.35
C LEU A 134 -0.91 -22.35 30.42
N TRP A 135 -1.57 -23.41 29.93
CA TRP A 135 -2.72 -23.30 29.05
C TRP A 135 -3.89 -22.56 29.72
N ALA A 136 -4.15 -22.87 31.00
CA ALA A 136 -5.23 -22.27 31.79
C ALA A 136 -4.95 -20.79 32.08
N VAL A 137 -3.70 -20.45 32.43
CA VAL A 137 -3.27 -19.05 32.62
C VAL A 137 -3.47 -18.25 31.32
N LYS A 138 -3.02 -18.77 30.17
CA LYS A 138 -3.21 -18.10 28.87
C LYS A 138 -4.70 -17.86 28.58
N LYS A 139 -5.54 -18.90 28.69
CA LYS A 139 -6.99 -18.79 28.48
C LYS A 139 -7.68 -17.80 29.43
N LEU A 140 -7.31 -17.77 30.71
CA LEU A 140 -7.86 -16.82 31.68
C LEU A 140 -7.49 -15.37 31.34
N VAL A 141 -6.22 -15.13 31.01
CA VAL A 141 -5.71 -13.80 30.64
C VAL A 141 -6.34 -13.31 29.33
N ASP A 142 -6.45 -14.17 28.32
CA ASP A 142 -7.09 -13.86 27.04
C ASP A 142 -8.58 -13.49 27.21
N ASN A 143 -9.25 -14.08 28.22
CA ASN A 143 -10.64 -13.77 28.58
C ASN A 143 -10.78 -12.63 29.62
N LYS A 144 -9.77 -11.77 29.78
CA LYS A 144 -9.79 -10.53 30.58
C LYS A 144 -10.11 -10.76 32.08
N CYS A 145 -9.60 -11.83 32.69
CA CYS A 145 -9.68 -12.00 34.14
C CYS A 145 -8.99 -10.85 34.90
N ASP A 146 -9.43 -10.57 36.13
CA ASP A 146 -8.81 -9.54 36.98
C ASP A 146 -7.56 -10.11 37.66
N ARG A 147 -6.39 -9.54 37.33
CA ARG A 147 -5.10 -10.01 37.84
C ARG A 147 -4.70 -9.31 39.13
N SER A 148 -5.44 -8.26 39.56
CA SER A 148 -5.16 -7.51 40.78
C SER A 148 -5.74 -8.14 42.05
N VAL A 149 -6.63 -9.12 41.92
CA VAL A 149 -7.28 -9.75 43.07
C VAL A 149 -6.21 -10.36 43.97
N LYS A 150 -6.31 -10.06 45.27
CA LYS A 150 -5.40 -10.58 46.29
C LYS A 150 -6.06 -11.70 47.06
N ASN A 151 -5.32 -12.77 47.29
CA ASN A 151 -5.75 -13.83 48.17
C ASN A 151 -5.65 -13.44 49.66
N ASN A 152 -5.99 -14.36 50.57
CA ASN A 152 -5.96 -14.10 52.01
C ASN A 152 -4.54 -13.80 52.54
N HIS A 153 -3.49 -14.14 51.78
CA HIS A 153 -2.10 -13.78 52.07
C HIS A 153 -1.71 -12.40 51.53
N LYS A 154 -2.67 -11.62 51.02
CA LYS A 154 -2.48 -10.31 50.38
C LYS A 154 -1.59 -10.35 49.13
N LYS A 155 -1.43 -11.54 48.52
CA LYS A 155 -0.66 -11.75 47.30
C LYS A 155 -1.58 -11.83 46.09
N THR A 156 -1.20 -11.19 45.00
CA THR A 156 -1.82 -11.43 43.68
C THR A 156 -1.27 -12.72 43.05
N ALA A 157 -1.91 -13.21 41.98
CA ALA A 157 -1.42 -14.36 41.23
C ALA A 157 0.02 -14.17 40.69
N LEU A 158 0.44 -12.92 40.42
CA LEU A 158 1.79 -12.55 39.97
C LEU A 158 2.83 -12.53 41.12
N GLU A 159 2.38 -12.44 42.37
CA GLU A 159 3.21 -12.34 43.58
C GLU A 159 3.37 -13.69 44.32
N LEU A 160 2.79 -14.77 43.78
CA LEU A 160 2.94 -16.10 44.35
C LEU A 160 4.41 -16.58 44.28
N PRO A 161 4.90 -17.30 45.30
CA PRO A 161 6.21 -17.94 45.23
C PRO A 161 6.23 -19.04 44.15
N GLU A 162 7.41 -19.34 43.58
CA GLU A 162 7.62 -20.47 42.62
C GLU A 162 6.97 -20.34 41.23
N ILE A 163 6.72 -19.11 40.76
CA ILE A 163 6.21 -18.88 39.40
C ILE A 163 7.31 -19.17 38.36
N ASN A 164 7.05 -20.13 37.47
CA ASN A 164 7.91 -20.37 36.30
C ASN A 164 7.95 -19.12 35.38
N PRO A 165 9.12 -18.73 34.83
CA PRO A 165 9.24 -17.63 33.88
C PRO A 165 8.19 -17.62 32.76
N LYS A 166 7.82 -18.79 32.21
CA LYS A 166 6.80 -18.90 31.15
C LYS A 166 5.40 -18.53 31.64
N LEU A 167 5.04 -18.91 32.87
CA LEU A 167 3.77 -18.51 33.49
C LEU A 167 3.75 -17.02 33.78
N ARG A 168 4.90 -16.48 34.23
CA ARG A 168 5.04 -15.04 34.50
C ARG A 168 4.83 -14.21 33.23
N LEU A 169 5.40 -14.62 32.10
CA LEU A 169 5.13 -13.99 30.80
C LEU A 169 3.65 -14.07 30.42
N ALA A 170 3.02 -15.24 30.58
CA ALA A 170 1.60 -15.41 30.29
C ALA A 170 0.70 -14.52 31.16
N LEU A 171 1.00 -14.38 32.46
CA LEU A 171 0.28 -13.47 33.37
C LEU A 171 0.40 -12.00 32.96
N LEU A 172 1.56 -11.60 32.41
CA LEU A 172 1.80 -10.27 31.87
C LEU A 172 1.24 -10.09 30.44
N ALA A 173 0.47 -11.05 29.92
CA ALA A 173 -0.04 -11.08 28.55
C ALA A 173 1.07 -10.94 27.48
N ILE A 174 2.28 -11.41 27.80
CA ILE A 174 3.42 -11.43 26.89
C ILE A 174 3.41 -12.78 26.18
N ASP A 175 3.08 -12.76 24.89
CA ASP A 175 3.19 -13.95 24.05
C ASP A 175 4.38 -13.82 23.10
N LEU A 176 5.41 -14.64 23.34
CA LEU A 176 6.62 -14.66 22.52
C LEU A 176 6.34 -15.21 21.11
N SER A 177 5.32 -16.07 20.93
CA SER A 177 4.91 -16.50 19.57
C SER A 177 4.36 -15.35 18.75
N LYS A 178 3.62 -14.40 19.37
CA LYS A 178 3.18 -13.19 18.67
C LYS A 178 4.37 -12.42 18.13
N LEU A 179 5.42 -12.19 18.94
CA LEU A 179 6.66 -11.53 18.51
C LEU A 179 7.27 -12.17 17.26
N LYS A 180 7.32 -13.52 17.19
CA LYS A 180 7.82 -14.25 16.03
C LYS A 180 6.88 -14.12 14.81
N SER A 181 5.57 -14.27 15.00
CA SER A 181 4.56 -14.22 13.93
C SER A 181 4.41 -12.86 13.23
N LEU A 182 4.87 -11.80 13.90
CA LEU A 182 4.79 -10.41 13.43
C LEU A 182 5.92 -10.05 12.46
N ASP A 183 7.00 -10.81 12.46
CA ASP A 183 8.08 -10.68 11.48
C ASP A 183 7.82 -11.66 10.34
N LEU A 184 7.64 -11.10 9.14
CA LEU A 184 7.30 -11.87 7.94
C LEU A 184 8.38 -12.89 7.55
N ARG A 185 9.60 -12.78 8.09
CA ARG A 185 10.69 -13.74 7.86
C ARG A 185 10.48 -15.07 8.57
N PHE A 186 9.73 -15.07 9.69
CA PHE A 186 9.48 -16.27 10.47
C PHE A 186 8.11 -16.90 10.21
N ARG A 187 7.31 -16.31 9.31
CA ARG A 187 6.10 -16.98 8.82
C ARG A 187 6.53 -18.09 7.86
N SER A 188 6.09 -19.32 8.13
CA SER A 188 6.27 -20.42 7.20
C SER A 188 5.61 -20.07 5.86
N PRO A 189 6.28 -20.28 4.72
CA PRO A 189 5.61 -20.28 3.42
C PRO A 189 4.45 -21.29 3.49
N ALA A 190 3.34 -20.99 2.83
CA ALA A 190 2.16 -21.86 2.85
C ALA A 190 2.40 -23.30 2.32
N SER A 191 3.61 -23.64 1.88
CA SER A 191 4.02 -24.96 1.41
C SER A 191 4.80 -25.82 2.42
N SER A 192 5.05 -25.38 3.65
CA SER A 192 5.66 -26.25 4.69
C SER A 192 4.95 -26.13 6.04
N HIS A 193 4.17 -27.17 6.33
CA HIS A 193 3.58 -27.54 7.63
C HIS A 193 3.38 -26.43 8.67
N GLY A 194 2.12 -26.00 8.80
CA GLY A 194 1.55 -25.49 10.06
C GLY A 194 1.31 -23.98 10.10
N GLU A 195 0.07 -23.63 10.43
CA GLU A 195 -0.46 -22.35 10.97
C GLU A 195 -1.36 -21.49 10.06
N ALA A 196 -1.44 -21.71 8.74
CA ALA A 196 -2.57 -21.19 7.96
C ALA A 196 -3.74 -22.18 8.00
N SER A 197 -4.99 -21.71 8.16
CA SER A 197 -6.15 -22.59 7.99
C SER A 197 -6.14 -23.14 6.56
N PRO A 198 -6.07 -24.48 6.38
CA PRO A 198 -5.99 -25.11 5.05
C PRO A 198 -7.10 -24.61 4.11
N SER A 199 -8.28 -24.35 4.69
CA SER A 199 -9.45 -23.83 4.00
C SER A 199 -9.25 -22.49 3.29
N SER A 200 -8.32 -21.64 3.75
CA SER A 200 -8.12 -20.31 3.16
C SER A 200 -7.18 -20.33 1.96
N LEU A 201 -6.14 -21.17 1.96
CA LEU A 201 -5.20 -21.33 0.84
C LEU A 201 -5.87 -22.10 -0.29
N ASP A 202 -6.58 -23.18 0.05
CA ASP A 202 -7.37 -23.96 -0.90
C ASP A 202 -8.44 -23.06 -1.54
N SER A 203 -9.12 -22.21 -0.74
CA SER A 203 -10.06 -21.22 -1.27
C SER A 203 -9.40 -20.17 -2.17
N LEU A 204 -8.17 -19.70 -1.91
CA LEU A 204 -7.47 -18.77 -2.82
C LEU A 204 -7.06 -19.46 -4.12
N ARG A 205 -6.57 -20.70 -4.06
CA ARG A 205 -6.21 -21.49 -5.25
C ARG A 205 -7.44 -21.84 -6.09
N GLU A 206 -8.58 -22.13 -5.45
CA GLU A 206 -9.87 -22.32 -6.12
C GLU A 206 -10.37 -21.02 -6.75
N SER A 207 -10.16 -19.87 -6.11
CA SER A 207 -10.63 -18.56 -6.60
C SER A 207 -9.72 -17.95 -7.67
N CYS A 208 -8.42 -18.28 -7.67
CA CYS A 208 -7.43 -17.78 -8.62
C CYS A 208 -6.53 -18.91 -9.17
N PRO A 209 -7.10 -19.91 -9.87
CA PRO A 209 -6.34 -21.06 -10.34
C PRO A 209 -5.27 -20.67 -11.35
N LEU A 210 -5.51 -19.70 -12.24
CA LEU A 210 -4.61 -19.38 -13.34
C LEU A 210 -3.40 -18.56 -12.90
N LEU A 211 -3.56 -17.66 -11.93
CA LEU A 211 -2.45 -17.00 -11.24
C LEU A 211 -1.70 -17.96 -10.29
N SER A 212 -2.36 -19.07 -9.91
CA SER A 212 -1.82 -20.17 -9.09
C SER A 212 -1.27 -21.36 -9.91
N THR A 213 -1.34 -21.33 -11.24
CA THR A 213 -0.75 -22.34 -12.12
C THR A 213 0.15 -21.61 -13.12
N GLY A 214 1.44 -21.52 -12.81
CA GLY A 214 2.41 -20.97 -13.76
C GLY A 214 2.35 -21.72 -15.10
N ARG A 215 2.66 -21.03 -16.20
CA ARG A 215 2.90 -21.67 -17.51
C ARG A 215 4.09 -22.62 -17.40
N SER A 216 3.86 -23.86 -16.97
CA SER A 216 4.83 -24.94 -17.11
C SER A 216 4.90 -25.32 -18.59
N SER A 217 6.03 -25.00 -19.19
CA SER A 217 6.41 -25.38 -20.54
C SER A 217 6.53 -26.90 -20.67
N ASP A 218 5.55 -27.54 -21.31
CA ASP A 218 5.75 -28.78 -22.08
C ASP A 218 6.48 -28.47 -23.41
N ALA A 219 7.65 -27.85 -23.32
CA ALA A 219 8.53 -27.62 -24.45
C ALA A 219 9.97 -27.97 -24.06
N SER A 220 10.20 -29.26 -23.85
CA SER A 220 11.54 -29.82 -23.88
C SER A 220 12.15 -29.67 -25.29
N SER A 221 13.42 -29.28 -25.31
CA SER A 221 14.41 -29.30 -26.42
C SER A 221 14.58 -28.05 -27.29
N SER A 222 15.60 -27.26 -26.92
CA SER A 222 16.84 -27.03 -27.70
C SER A 222 17.28 -25.57 -27.87
N THR A 223 18.58 -25.36 -27.60
CA THR A 223 19.45 -24.20 -27.86
C THR A 223 19.40 -23.00 -26.92
N SER A 224 20.00 -23.23 -25.75
CA SER A 224 20.83 -22.33 -24.94
C SER A 224 21.28 -20.99 -25.58
N ARG A 225 20.64 -19.90 -25.13
CA ARG A 225 21.34 -18.74 -24.56
C ARG A 225 20.87 -18.60 -23.12
N SER A 226 21.81 -18.70 -22.19
CA SER A 226 21.59 -18.69 -20.75
C SER A 226 21.03 -17.33 -20.30
N ILE A 227 19.71 -17.25 -20.14
CA ILE A 227 19.11 -16.27 -19.24
C ILE A 227 19.24 -16.89 -17.84
N GLU A 228 20.22 -16.42 -17.06
CA GLU A 228 20.23 -16.63 -15.60
C GLU A 228 18.83 -16.25 -15.07
N PRO A 229 18.18 -17.07 -14.22
CA PRO A 229 16.79 -16.83 -13.88
C PRO A 229 16.69 -15.48 -13.17
N LEU A 230 15.84 -14.60 -13.68
CA LEU A 230 15.68 -13.20 -13.25
C LEU A 230 15.39 -13.03 -11.75
N HIS A 231 15.05 -14.13 -11.07
CA HIS A 231 14.73 -14.20 -9.64
C HIS A 231 15.35 -15.42 -8.91
N SER A 232 16.45 -16.01 -9.39
CA SER A 232 16.98 -17.31 -8.90
C SER A 232 17.53 -17.39 -7.47
N SER A 233 17.20 -16.49 -6.55
CA SER A 233 17.82 -16.49 -5.21
C SER A 233 16.85 -16.39 -4.04
N LEU A 234 15.54 -16.50 -4.26
CA LEU A 234 14.54 -16.37 -3.18
C LEU A 234 14.20 -17.70 -2.46
N ARG A 235 14.95 -18.78 -2.72
CA ARG A 235 14.80 -20.02 -1.96
C ARG A 235 15.55 -19.93 -0.64
N TYR A 236 14.77 -19.83 0.45
CA TYR A 236 15.16 -20.47 1.70
C TYR A 236 15.34 -21.96 1.36
N SER A 237 16.58 -22.43 1.30
CA SER A 237 16.83 -23.86 1.34
C SER A 237 16.72 -24.26 2.80
N ASP A 238 15.58 -24.84 3.13
CA ASP A 238 15.36 -25.61 4.35
C ASP A 238 16.20 -26.90 4.24
N GLN A 239 17.53 -26.77 4.25
CA GLN A 239 18.39 -27.87 4.62
C GLN A 239 18.55 -27.79 6.13
N GLY A 240 17.96 -28.79 6.79
CA GLY A 240 18.03 -28.95 8.23
C GLY A 240 19.43 -28.65 8.73
N ILE A 241 19.48 -27.74 9.71
CA ILE A 241 20.68 -27.49 10.50
C ILE A 241 21.02 -28.83 11.16
N SER A 242 21.96 -29.57 10.57
CA SER A 242 22.76 -30.50 11.35
C SER A 242 23.55 -29.64 12.33
N GLU A 243 23.32 -29.84 13.62
CA GLU A 243 24.02 -29.21 14.75
C GLU A 243 25.55 -29.46 14.78
N SER A 244 26.16 -29.90 13.68
CA SER A 244 27.56 -30.33 13.62
C SER A 244 28.53 -29.37 12.94
N ASP A 245 28.06 -28.30 12.27
CA ASP A 245 28.93 -27.27 11.66
C ASP A 245 28.77 -25.89 12.34
N THR A 246 28.48 -25.89 13.63
CA THR A 246 28.75 -24.76 14.53
C THR A 246 30.27 -24.65 14.73
N SER A 247 31.00 -24.26 13.68
CA SER A 247 32.22 -23.52 13.93
C SER A 247 31.79 -22.13 14.38
N ASP A 248 32.01 -21.85 15.65
CA ASP A 248 31.89 -20.55 16.28
C ASP A 248 32.74 -19.53 15.51
N PHE A 249 32.19 -18.97 14.43
CA PHE A 249 32.56 -17.63 14.00
C PHE A 249 31.89 -16.67 14.97
N ASP A 250 32.60 -16.47 16.08
CA ASP A 250 32.31 -15.53 17.14
C ASP A 250 32.10 -14.14 16.55
N LEU A 251 30.85 -13.70 16.55
CA LEU A 251 30.51 -12.30 16.28
C LEU A 251 31.01 -11.37 17.39
N ASP A 252 31.47 -11.93 18.51
CA ASP A 252 31.95 -11.21 19.69
C ASP A 252 33.44 -10.83 19.58
N HIS A 253 34.21 -11.48 18.69
CA HIS A 253 35.64 -11.19 18.48
C HIS A 253 35.94 -10.07 17.46
N GLU A 254 34.94 -9.52 16.75
CA GLU A 254 35.12 -8.39 15.81
C GLU A 254 34.51 -7.06 16.31
N ALA A 255 34.19 -6.95 17.61
CA ALA A 255 33.62 -5.74 18.21
C ALA A 255 34.68 -4.69 18.66
N GLN A 256 35.96 -4.85 18.31
CA GLN A 256 36.93 -3.75 18.42
C GLN A 256 36.81 -2.84 17.17
N VAL A 257 35.99 -1.80 17.32
CA VAL A 257 35.60 -0.82 16.29
C VAL A 257 36.63 0.31 16.12
N ASP A 258 37.77 0.27 16.82
CA ASP A 258 38.83 1.28 16.67
C ASP A 258 39.80 0.90 15.54
N GLY A 259 39.69 1.56 14.39
CA GLY A 259 40.69 1.50 13.32
C GLY A 259 40.22 0.97 11.95
N ILE A 260 38.92 0.85 11.67
CA ILE A 260 38.45 0.46 10.32
C ILE A 260 38.89 1.53 9.31
N GLN A 261 39.74 1.13 8.36
CA GLN A 261 40.25 2.03 7.32
C GLN A 261 39.12 2.45 6.37
N VAL A 262 39.07 3.75 6.06
CA VAL A 262 38.19 4.30 5.01
C VAL A 262 38.92 4.19 3.68
N ILE A 263 38.26 3.60 2.69
CA ILE A 263 38.78 3.47 1.32
C ILE A 263 38.69 4.83 0.64
N GLY A 264 39.81 5.35 0.13
CA GLY A 264 39.79 6.54 -0.71
C GLY A 264 39.02 6.28 -2.01
N ASN A 265 38.13 7.19 -2.40
CA ASN A 265 37.29 7.00 -3.61
C ASN A 265 38.10 6.64 -4.87
N LYS A 266 39.31 7.20 -5.02
CA LYS A 266 40.21 6.88 -6.15
C LYS A 266 40.57 5.40 -6.23
N THR A 267 40.90 4.75 -5.10
CA THR A 267 41.30 3.34 -5.09
C THR A 267 40.10 2.44 -5.34
N ALA A 268 38.95 2.74 -4.71
CA ALA A 268 37.70 2.02 -4.95
C ALA A 268 37.27 2.07 -6.42
N PHE A 269 37.28 3.26 -7.04
CA PHE A 269 36.93 3.41 -8.45
C PHE A 269 37.93 2.75 -9.39
N GLN A 270 39.23 2.82 -9.11
CA GLN A 270 40.24 2.17 -9.94
C GLN A 270 40.05 0.64 -9.95
N LEU A 271 39.78 0.06 -8.79
CA LEU A 271 39.58 -1.38 -8.66
C LEU A 271 38.29 -1.84 -9.34
N LEU A 272 37.18 -1.09 -9.18
CA LEU A 272 35.93 -1.34 -9.90
C LEU A 272 36.10 -1.23 -11.42
N LYS A 273 36.80 -0.20 -11.92
CA LYS A 273 37.10 -0.03 -13.35
C LYS A 273 37.90 -1.20 -13.89
N ASN A 274 38.99 -1.57 -13.21
CA ASN A 274 39.82 -2.70 -13.59
C ASN A 274 39.02 -4.01 -13.62
N LEU A 275 38.14 -4.22 -12.64
CA LEU A 275 37.26 -5.38 -12.58
C LEU A 275 36.31 -5.41 -13.79
N VAL A 276 35.61 -4.31 -14.08
CA VAL A 276 34.69 -4.21 -15.24
C VAL A 276 35.43 -4.46 -16.56
N ILE A 277 36.59 -3.84 -16.77
CA ILE A 277 37.39 -4.00 -17.99
C ILE A 277 37.81 -5.47 -18.20
N ASN A 278 38.26 -6.16 -17.13
CA ASN A 278 38.63 -7.58 -17.22
C ASN A 278 37.42 -8.51 -17.36
N TYR A 279 36.28 -8.12 -16.81
CA TYR A 279 35.04 -8.88 -16.98
C TYR A 279 34.54 -8.86 -18.43
N GLN A 280 34.74 -7.72 -19.11
CA GLN A 280 34.43 -7.55 -20.54
C GLN A 280 35.33 -8.38 -21.44
N THR A 281 36.61 -8.55 -21.09
CA THR A 281 37.53 -9.37 -21.89
C THR A 281 37.30 -10.87 -21.70
N ASN A 282 37.14 -11.33 -20.46
CA ASN A 282 36.79 -12.72 -20.16
C ASN A 282 36.18 -12.88 -18.74
N LYS A 283 34.87 -13.13 -18.67
CA LYS A 283 34.10 -13.39 -17.43
C LYS A 283 34.69 -14.52 -16.57
N ARG A 284 35.33 -15.52 -17.18
CA ARG A 284 35.92 -16.69 -16.48
C ARG A 284 37.43 -16.59 -16.29
N SER A 285 38.03 -15.43 -16.53
CA SER A 285 39.48 -15.28 -16.32
C SER A 285 39.83 -15.39 -14.83
N VAL A 286 40.98 -16.00 -14.54
CA VAL A 286 41.54 -16.09 -13.18
C VAL A 286 41.76 -14.69 -12.59
N ILE A 287 42.11 -13.71 -13.44
CA ILE A 287 42.32 -12.31 -13.06
C ILE A 287 40.99 -11.66 -12.63
N SER A 288 39.90 -11.87 -13.38
CA SER A 288 38.56 -11.35 -13.04
C SER A 288 38.05 -11.94 -11.73
N ALA A 289 38.28 -13.24 -11.49
CA ALA A 289 37.94 -13.87 -10.22
C ALA A 289 38.79 -13.34 -9.05
N SER A 290 40.10 -13.12 -9.28
CA SER A 290 41.00 -12.52 -8.29
C SER A 290 40.59 -11.09 -7.93
N LEU A 291 40.28 -10.24 -8.91
CA LEU A 291 39.84 -8.85 -8.70
C LEU A 291 38.46 -8.79 -8.02
N LEU A 292 37.56 -9.72 -8.35
CA LEU A 292 36.26 -9.83 -7.67
C LEU A 292 36.43 -10.25 -6.21
N ASN A 293 37.33 -11.19 -5.92
CA ASN A 293 37.66 -11.57 -4.54
C ASN A 293 38.32 -10.41 -3.79
N GLU A 294 39.24 -9.68 -4.43
CA GLU A 294 39.86 -8.49 -3.87
C GLU A 294 38.82 -7.40 -3.56
N PHE A 295 37.89 -7.13 -4.49
CA PHE A 295 36.79 -6.18 -4.27
C PHE A 295 35.87 -6.62 -3.13
N ASN A 296 35.51 -7.90 -3.08
CA ASN A 296 34.68 -8.46 -2.02
C ASN A 296 35.40 -8.36 -0.67
N GLU A 297 36.69 -8.70 -0.60
CA GLU A 297 37.50 -8.56 0.60
C GLU A 297 37.58 -7.10 1.05
N LEU A 298 37.83 -6.17 0.14
CA LEU A 298 37.81 -4.74 0.43
C LEU A 298 36.47 -4.29 0.98
N CYS A 299 35.36 -4.72 0.36
CA CYS A 299 34.02 -4.41 0.83
C CYS A 299 33.69 -5.03 2.19
N THR A 300 34.34 -6.12 2.58
CA THR A 300 34.17 -6.74 3.91
C THR A 300 35.06 -6.12 4.99
N LYS A 301 36.27 -5.68 4.65
CA LYS A 301 37.29 -5.22 5.60
C LYS A 301 37.28 -3.70 5.84
N SER A 302 36.86 -2.91 4.85
CA SER A 302 37.06 -1.44 4.85
C SER A 302 35.81 -0.69 4.39
N LEU A 303 35.58 0.51 4.95
CA LEU A 303 34.40 1.32 4.64
C LEU A 303 34.61 2.16 3.38
N LEU A 304 33.64 2.17 2.47
CA LEU A 304 33.56 3.20 1.42
C LEU A 304 33.37 4.58 2.06
N SER A 305 33.94 5.62 1.46
CA SER A 305 33.75 6.98 1.94
C SER A 305 32.26 7.38 1.96
N ASP A 306 31.87 8.23 2.91
CA ASP A 306 30.49 8.75 2.99
C ASP A 306 30.07 9.53 1.73
N ASP A 307 31.03 10.10 1.00
CA ASP A 307 30.82 10.84 -0.24
C ASP A 307 30.97 9.97 -1.51
N PHE A 308 31.09 8.65 -1.36
CA PHE A 308 31.17 7.72 -2.48
C PHE A 308 29.85 7.74 -3.28
N VAL A 309 29.93 8.15 -4.54
CA VAL A 309 28.79 8.26 -5.46
C VAL A 309 29.21 7.72 -6.82
N LEU A 310 28.62 6.60 -7.26
CA LEU A 310 28.95 5.95 -8.53
C LEU A 310 28.78 6.88 -9.74
N SER A 311 27.78 7.77 -9.73
CA SER A 311 27.48 8.68 -10.85
C SER A 311 28.53 9.75 -11.10
N ARG A 312 29.45 10.00 -10.15
CA ARG A 312 30.57 10.95 -10.32
C ARG A 312 31.58 10.49 -11.38
N GLU A 313 31.64 9.19 -11.66
CA GLU A 313 32.55 8.61 -12.64
C GLU A 313 31.80 8.32 -13.96
N PRO A 314 32.11 9.01 -15.07
CA PRO A 314 31.43 8.80 -16.35
C PRO A 314 31.53 7.37 -16.88
N PHE A 315 32.55 6.62 -16.48
CA PHE A 315 32.73 5.23 -16.88
C PHE A 315 31.54 4.33 -16.50
N PHE A 316 30.87 4.60 -15.38
CA PHE A 316 29.72 3.81 -14.91
C PHE A 316 28.37 4.33 -15.42
N GLN A 317 28.37 5.42 -16.19
CA GLN A 317 27.17 5.92 -16.89
C GLN A 317 26.89 5.11 -18.17
N ASN A 318 27.84 4.28 -18.62
CA ASN A 318 27.60 3.32 -19.70
C ASN A 318 26.72 2.16 -19.19
N PRO A 319 25.57 1.86 -19.82
CA PRO A 319 24.65 0.78 -19.41
C PRO A 319 25.32 -0.59 -19.26
N GLU A 320 26.20 -0.96 -20.19
CA GLU A 320 26.90 -2.25 -20.14
C GLU A 320 27.78 -2.38 -18.89
N ASN A 321 28.46 -1.29 -18.53
CA ASN A 321 29.30 -1.24 -17.33
C ASN A 321 28.45 -1.26 -16.05
N SER A 322 27.31 -0.58 -16.06
CA SER A 322 26.35 -0.58 -14.95
C SER A 322 25.78 -1.98 -14.72
N GLU A 323 25.39 -2.70 -15.78
CA GLU A 323 24.90 -4.08 -15.68
C GLU A 323 25.95 -5.03 -15.08
N LEU A 324 27.22 -4.86 -15.45
CA LEU A 324 28.31 -5.62 -14.84
C LEU A 324 28.47 -5.31 -13.35
N ILE A 325 28.34 -4.05 -12.92
CA ILE A 325 28.31 -3.69 -11.50
C ILE A 325 27.12 -4.34 -10.79
N HIS A 326 25.95 -4.34 -11.43
CA HIS A 326 24.78 -5.00 -10.88
C HIS A 326 25.03 -6.50 -10.64
N ASN A 327 25.68 -7.18 -11.59
CA ASN A 327 26.06 -8.59 -11.44
C ASN A 327 27.07 -8.83 -10.30
N ILE A 328 28.00 -7.88 -10.09
CA ILE A 328 28.94 -7.92 -8.95
C ILE A 328 28.19 -7.77 -7.62
N ILE A 329 27.31 -6.77 -7.53
CA ILE A 329 26.46 -6.54 -6.35
C ILE A 329 25.57 -7.76 -6.08
N SER A 330 25.05 -8.40 -7.14
CA SER A 330 24.27 -9.64 -7.08
C SER A 330 25.04 -10.78 -6.41
N GLY A 331 26.33 -10.94 -6.75
CA GLY A 331 27.21 -11.93 -6.09
C GLY A 331 27.41 -11.68 -4.59
N MET A 332 27.32 -10.43 -4.14
CA MET A 332 27.44 -10.05 -2.72
C MET A 332 26.14 -10.26 -1.93
N TYR A 333 24.99 -10.24 -2.60
CA TYR A 333 23.67 -10.25 -1.95
C TYR A 333 23.46 -11.46 -1.03
N LEU A 334 23.84 -12.68 -1.44
CA LEU A 334 23.66 -13.88 -0.60
C LEU A 334 24.38 -13.75 0.76
N ARG A 335 25.57 -13.13 0.78
CA ARG A 335 26.32 -12.89 2.02
C ARG A 335 25.68 -11.79 2.86
N VAL A 336 25.16 -10.75 2.19
CA VAL A 336 24.45 -9.62 2.83
C VAL A 336 23.16 -10.10 3.48
N ASP A 337 22.36 -10.89 2.77
CA ASP A 337 21.11 -11.44 3.27
C ASP A 337 21.33 -12.41 4.44
N ALA A 338 22.29 -13.32 4.33
CA ALA A 338 22.66 -14.21 5.43
C ALA A 338 23.11 -13.43 6.68
N LEU A 339 23.94 -12.40 6.50
CA LEU A 339 24.40 -11.54 7.60
C LEU A 339 23.25 -10.72 8.21
N TYR A 340 22.40 -10.13 7.36
CA TYR A 340 21.25 -9.35 7.79
C TYR A 340 20.26 -10.22 8.58
N SER A 341 19.94 -11.40 8.08
CA SER A 341 19.12 -12.40 8.75
C SER A 341 19.71 -12.84 10.10
N ARG A 342 21.03 -13.05 10.17
CA ARG A 342 21.73 -13.39 11.44
C ARG A 342 21.64 -12.25 12.47
N ILE A 343 21.83 -10.99 12.05
CA ILE A 343 21.70 -9.81 12.93
C ILE A 343 20.28 -9.71 13.48
N GLN A 344 19.28 -9.90 12.63
CA GLN A 344 17.90 -9.83 13.05
C GLN A 344 17.51 -10.99 13.99
N ASN A 345 17.98 -12.21 13.74
CA ASN A 345 17.76 -13.34 14.63
C ASN A 345 18.40 -13.11 16.02
N LYS A 346 19.61 -12.54 16.05
CA LYS A 346 20.26 -12.11 17.29
C LYS A 346 19.49 -11.00 18.01
N THR A 347 18.98 -10.02 17.26
CA THR A 347 18.18 -8.93 17.82
C THR A 347 16.88 -9.47 18.43
N TYR A 348 16.24 -10.42 17.77
CA TYR A 348 15.08 -11.14 18.29
C TYR A 348 15.41 -11.92 19.57
N ALA A 349 16.50 -12.68 19.59
CA ALA A 349 16.95 -13.41 20.78
C ALA A 349 17.18 -12.46 21.97
N LEU A 350 17.91 -11.35 21.76
CA LEU A 350 18.15 -10.35 22.80
C LEU A 350 16.87 -9.67 23.29
N ASN A 351 15.92 -9.39 22.40
CA ASN A 351 14.62 -8.86 22.80
C ASN A 351 13.86 -9.86 23.68
N ASN A 352 13.94 -11.17 23.39
CA ASN A 352 13.34 -12.19 24.25
C ASN A 352 14.03 -12.26 25.61
N ASP A 353 15.36 -12.27 25.64
CA ASP A 353 16.15 -12.29 26.89
C ASP A 353 15.83 -11.07 27.75
N PHE A 354 15.72 -9.90 27.10
CA PHE A 354 15.33 -8.66 27.77
C PHE A 354 13.92 -8.75 28.34
N LEU A 355 12.95 -9.35 27.62
CA LEU A 355 11.60 -9.55 28.14
C LEU A 355 11.55 -10.51 29.33
N TYR A 356 12.34 -11.58 29.32
CA TYR A 356 12.45 -12.47 30.47
C TYR A 356 13.02 -11.74 31.70
N MET A 357 14.06 -10.92 31.50
CA MET A 357 14.63 -10.07 32.55
C MET A 357 13.64 -9.05 33.07
N LEU A 358 12.93 -8.33 32.20
CA LEU A 358 11.97 -7.33 32.66
C LEU A 358 10.77 -7.97 33.36
N ALA A 359 10.32 -9.13 32.88
CA ALA A 359 9.18 -9.82 33.45
C ALA A 359 9.39 -10.14 34.93
N SER A 360 10.59 -10.57 35.35
CA SER A 360 10.88 -10.86 36.77
C SER A 360 10.66 -9.67 37.70
N ASP A 361 10.83 -8.45 37.18
CA ASP A 361 10.83 -7.23 37.99
C ASP A 361 9.56 -6.37 37.90
N ILE A 362 8.71 -6.60 36.89
CA ILE A 362 7.44 -5.88 36.73
C ILE A 362 6.43 -6.34 37.78
N SER A 363 5.84 -5.39 38.50
CA SER A 363 4.77 -5.64 39.49
C SER A 363 3.37 -5.17 39.05
N ILE A 364 3.23 -4.62 37.84
CA ILE A 364 1.95 -4.10 37.33
C ILE A 364 1.00 -5.24 36.95
N ALA A 365 0.08 -5.58 37.86
CA ALA A 365 -1.10 -6.38 37.58
C ALA A 365 -2.36 -5.61 38.03
N ASP A 366 -2.91 -4.79 37.12
CA ASP A 366 -4.15 -4.02 37.32
C ASP A 366 -4.11 -3.09 38.56
N SER A 367 -3.03 -2.31 38.72
CA SER A 367 -2.78 -1.46 39.90
C SER A 367 -3.45 -0.07 39.83
N LYS A 368 -3.45 0.66 40.96
CA LYS A 368 -4.13 1.97 41.09
C LYS A 368 -3.62 2.99 40.05
N PRO A 369 -4.50 3.86 39.54
CA PRO A 369 -4.12 4.93 38.62
C PRO A 369 -3.06 5.87 39.22
N ARG A 370 -2.16 6.42 38.39
CA ARG A 370 -1.12 7.35 38.81
C ARG A 370 -1.26 8.70 38.11
N ILE A 371 -1.27 9.77 38.91
CA ILE A 371 -1.48 11.14 38.45
C ILE A 371 -0.12 11.76 38.05
N PRO A 372 -0.04 12.48 36.92
CA PRO A 372 1.19 13.13 36.47
C PRO A 372 1.63 14.28 37.38
N PRO A 373 2.92 14.65 37.35
CA PRO A 373 3.37 15.92 37.93
C PRO A 373 2.76 17.11 37.15
N GLU A 374 2.67 18.28 37.78
CA GLU A 374 2.20 19.51 37.11
C GLU A 374 3.13 19.88 35.95
N PHE A 375 2.59 19.85 34.72
CA PHE A 375 3.32 20.28 33.53
C PHE A 375 2.92 21.73 33.19
N ASN A 376 3.90 22.65 33.10
CA ASN A 376 3.64 24.03 32.66
C ASN A 376 2.93 24.03 31.29
N SER A 377 1.80 24.74 31.20
CA SER A 377 0.81 24.66 30.13
C SER A 377 1.20 25.42 28.84
N GLU A 378 2.32 25.04 28.21
CA GLU A 378 2.59 25.42 26.82
C GLU A 378 2.24 24.25 25.88
N THR A 379 1.45 24.55 24.85
CA THR A 379 0.31 23.75 24.36
C THR A 379 0.61 22.47 23.56
N LYS A 380 1.86 22.21 23.11
CA LYS A 380 2.24 20.96 22.39
C LYS A 380 3.25 20.09 23.13
N LYS A 381 4.14 20.71 23.91
CA LYS A 381 5.15 19.98 24.72
C LYS A 381 4.48 19.27 25.89
N SER A 382 3.45 19.90 26.47
CA SER A 382 2.59 19.31 27.52
C SER A 382 1.90 18.03 27.05
N GLN A 383 1.27 18.03 25.87
CA GLN A 383 0.58 16.85 25.35
C GLN A 383 1.51 15.66 25.07
N ALA A 384 2.73 15.91 24.55
CA ALA A 384 3.71 14.85 24.33
C ALA A 384 4.21 14.23 25.65
N LEU A 385 4.41 15.05 26.69
CA LEU A 385 4.82 14.59 28.02
C LEU A 385 3.70 13.80 28.70
N GLU A 386 2.45 14.26 28.57
CA GLU A 386 1.27 13.56 29.10
C GLU A 386 1.06 12.20 28.45
N ASN A 387 1.16 12.12 27.11
CA ASN A 387 1.07 10.85 26.39
C ASN A 387 2.16 9.87 26.82
N LEU A 388 3.39 10.35 27.02
CA LEU A 388 4.49 9.52 27.49
C LEU A 388 4.30 9.08 28.95
N TRP A 389 3.77 9.94 29.81
CA TRP A 389 3.42 9.58 31.18
C TRP A 389 2.39 8.46 31.24
N LEU A 390 1.28 8.61 30.51
CA LEU A 390 0.22 7.60 30.45
C LEU A 390 0.74 6.29 29.84
N LEU A 391 1.59 6.37 28.81
CA LEU A 391 2.20 5.20 28.19
C LEU A 391 3.12 4.45 29.17
N THR A 392 4.02 5.14 29.88
CA THR A 392 4.91 4.49 30.86
C THR A 392 4.16 3.99 32.10
N ALA A 393 3.06 4.64 32.47
CA ALA A 393 2.17 4.19 33.53
C ALA A 393 1.31 2.97 33.13
N CYS A 394 1.27 2.63 31.84
CA CYS A 394 0.38 1.63 31.25
C CYS A 394 -1.11 1.95 31.48
N GLN A 395 -1.48 3.22 31.29
CA GLN A 395 -2.83 3.75 31.45
C GLN A 395 -3.37 4.30 30.12
N THR A 396 -4.68 4.23 29.92
CA THR A 396 -5.38 4.89 28.80
C THR A 396 -5.79 6.32 29.17
N SER A 397 -6.13 6.54 30.43
CA SER A 397 -6.51 7.82 31.03
C SER A 397 -6.01 7.91 32.47
N HIS A 398 -6.00 9.10 33.05
CA HIS A 398 -5.59 9.33 34.45
C HIS A 398 -6.43 8.57 35.49
N THR A 399 -7.63 8.13 35.12
CA THR A 399 -8.55 7.36 35.97
C THR A 399 -8.50 5.85 35.73
N SER A 400 -7.87 5.41 34.63
CA SER A 400 -7.78 4.00 34.27
C SER A 400 -6.77 3.25 35.14
N THR A 401 -7.06 1.99 35.44
CA THR A 401 -6.12 1.09 36.13
C THR A 401 -4.89 0.84 35.28
N ARG A 402 -3.73 0.67 35.91
CA ARG A 402 -2.47 0.37 35.22
C ARG A 402 -2.46 -1.09 34.77
N LYS A 403 -2.42 -1.33 33.46
CA LYS A 403 -2.43 -2.68 32.87
C LYS A 403 -1.25 -2.87 31.93
N PHE A 404 -0.30 -3.74 32.30
CA PHE A 404 0.75 -4.11 31.38
C PHE A 404 0.18 -5.02 30.28
N ASP A 405 0.30 -4.56 29.04
CA ASP A 405 -0.03 -5.30 27.81
C ASP A 405 1.06 -4.99 26.78
N PHE A 406 1.80 -6.03 26.41
CA PHE A 406 2.93 -5.93 25.50
C PHE A 406 2.53 -5.40 24.12
N THR A 407 1.43 -5.90 23.56
CA THR A 407 0.98 -5.57 22.21
C THR A 407 0.52 -4.12 22.16
N MET A 408 -0.29 -3.73 23.16
CA MET A 408 -0.80 -2.37 23.32
C MET A 408 0.34 -1.35 23.46
N ILE A 409 1.32 -1.61 24.35
CA ILE A 409 2.47 -0.70 24.58
C ILE A 409 3.31 -0.58 23.30
N THR A 410 3.54 -1.69 22.60
CA THR A 410 4.30 -1.72 21.35
C THR A 410 3.62 -0.88 20.27
N HIS A 411 2.32 -1.08 20.05
CA HIS A 411 1.57 -0.31 19.06
C HIS A 411 1.56 1.18 19.41
N ARG A 412 1.29 1.55 20.67
CA ARG A 412 1.34 2.96 21.11
C ARG A 412 2.72 3.58 20.90
N ALA A 413 3.80 2.85 21.22
CA ALA A 413 5.16 3.34 21.03
C ALA A 413 5.48 3.62 19.56
N ILE A 414 5.11 2.72 18.64
CA ILE A 414 5.26 2.91 17.19
C ILE A 414 4.43 4.10 16.70
N GLY A 415 3.17 4.20 17.16
CA GLY A 415 2.30 5.32 16.84
C GLY A 415 2.88 6.66 17.27
N ILE A 416 3.47 6.75 18.46
CA ILE A 416 4.14 7.96 18.94
C ILE A 416 5.43 8.24 18.13
N LEU A 417 6.20 7.21 17.75
CA LEU A 417 7.42 7.35 16.92
C LEU A 417 7.13 7.99 15.56
N SER A 418 5.92 7.82 15.03
CA SER A 418 5.49 8.50 13.79
C SER A 418 5.34 10.02 13.95
N SER A 419 5.05 10.48 15.17
CA SER A 419 4.74 11.89 15.49
C SER A 419 5.97 12.68 15.97
N LEU A 420 6.90 12.01 16.64
CA LEU A 420 8.05 12.60 17.32
C LEU A 420 9.33 11.85 16.95
N SER A 421 10.43 12.59 16.78
CA SER A 421 11.72 11.97 16.54
C SER A 421 12.20 11.17 17.77
N LEU A 422 12.96 10.09 17.55
CA LEU A 422 13.58 9.29 18.61
C LEU A 422 14.35 10.16 19.62
N ARG A 423 15.07 11.18 19.12
CA ARG A 423 15.79 12.14 19.96
C ARG A 423 14.86 12.92 20.90
N GLN A 424 13.73 13.42 20.41
CA GLN A 424 12.74 14.14 21.23
C GLN A 424 12.11 13.22 22.27
N LEU A 425 11.78 11.98 21.90
CA LEU A 425 11.22 10.99 22.81
C LEU A 425 12.18 10.68 23.97
N LEU A 426 13.48 10.49 23.68
CA LEU A 426 14.48 10.29 24.72
C LEU A 426 14.63 11.51 25.64
N ILE A 427 14.58 12.74 25.11
CA ILE A 427 14.64 13.95 25.92
C ILE A 427 13.42 14.04 26.86
N HIS A 428 12.22 13.77 26.35
CA HIS A 428 10.99 13.82 27.14
C HIS A 428 10.96 12.71 28.20
N LEU A 429 11.30 11.47 27.86
CA LEU A 429 11.38 10.36 28.82
C LEU A 429 12.37 10.67 29.93
N ARG A 430 13.54 11.24 29.62
CA ARG A 430 14.52 11.67 30.63
C ARG A 430 13.99 12.75 31.55
N SER A 431 13.19 13.69 31.04
CA SER A 431 12.58 14.73 31.89
C SER A 431 11.54 14.18 32.85
N LEU A 432 10.84 13.10 32.46
CA LEU A 432 9.83 12.44 33.28
C LEU A 432 10.42 11.41 34.26
N TYR A 433 11.58 10.85 33.92
CA TYR A 433 12.22 9.76 34.65
C TYR A 433 12.33 9.96 36.18
N PRO A 434 12.68 11.16 36.70
CA PRO A 434 12.74 11.39 38.14
C PRO A 434 11.40 11.22 38.88
N TYR A 435 10.28 11.34 38.17
CA TYR A 435 8.93 11.24 38.73
C TYR A 435 8.33 9.83 38.62
N PHE A 436 9.01 8.92 37.91
CA PHE A 436 8.56 7.56 37.68
C PHE A 436 8.77 6.65 38.89
N ASP A 437 7.81 5.76 39.13
CA ASP A 437 8.03 4.60 40.01
C ASP A 437 8.89 3.51 39.35
N LYS A 438 9.25 2.46 40.11
CA LYS A 438 10.07 1.34 39.62
C LYS A 438 9.51 0.75 38.32
N ASP A 439 8.20 0.51 38.29
CA ASP A 439 7.52 -0.09 37.14
C ASP A 439 7.52 0.85 35.92
N GLN A 440 7.19 2.14 36.09
CA GLN A 440 7.25 3.12 35.01
C GLN A 440 8.65 3.25 34.42
N LYS A 441 9.71 3.15 35.24
CA LYS A 441 11.11 3.16 34.77
C LYS A 441 11.45 1.92 33.94
N ILE A 442 10.95 0.75 34.34
CA ILE A 442 11.09 -0.49 33.57
C ILE A 442 10.36 -0.36 32.22
N VAL A 443 9.10 0.07 32.23
CA VAL A 443 8.30 0.27 31.01
C VAL A 443 8.94 1.32 30.10
N ALA A 444 9.50 2.40 30.65
CA ALA A 444 10.22 3.41 29.87
C ALA A 444 11.41 2.82 29.12
N ASN A 445 12.23 2.00 29.79
CA ASN A 445 13.36 1.32 29.15
C ASN A 445 12.90 0.29 28.11
N PHE A 446 11.80 -0.43 28.37
CA PHE A 446 11.16 -1.29 27.39
C PHE A 446 10.76 -0.54 26.12
N ILE A 447 10.06 0.58 26.27
CA ILE A 447 9.68 1.45 25.15
C ILE A 447 10.91 1.93 24.39
N VAL A 448 11.95 2.39 25.07
CA VAL A 448 13.18 2.87 24.42
C VAL A 448 13.83 1.77 23.57
N THR A 449 13.92 0.54 24.09
CA THR A 449 14.43 -0.61 23.34
C THR A 449 13.63 -0.85 22.06
N GLN A 450 12.29 -0.83 22.16
CA GLN A 450 11.41 -0.96 20.99
C GLN A 450 11.61 0.17 19.98
N LEU A 451 11.70 1.42 20.45
CA LEU A 451 11.87 2.58 19.58
C LEU A 451 13.20 2.56 18.83
N ILE A 452 14.29 2.10 19.47
CA ILE A 452 15.60 1.93 18.81
C ILE A 452 15.49 0.88 17.70
N TYR A 453 14.89 -0.27 18.00
CA TYR A 453 14.71 -1.36 17.05
C TYR A 453 13.89 -0.94 15.82
N TYR A 454 12.68 -0.40 16.02
CA TYR A 454 11.82 0.02 14.93
C TYR A 454 12.39 1.20 14.16
N LYS A 455 13.15 2.11 14.81
CA LYS A 455 13.79 3.21 14.08
C LYS A 455 14.89 2.73 13.14
N ALA A 456 15.62 1.68 13.51
CA ALA A 456 16.65 1.09 12.65
C ALA A 456 16.04 0.40 11.41
N ILE A 457 14.82 -0.11 11.53
CA ILE A 457 14.05 -0.69 10.41
C ILE A 457 13.46 0.42 9.52
N ASP A 458 12.89 1.47 10.12
CA ASP A 458 12.29 2.60 9.41
C ASP A 458 13.30 3.34 8.52
N ALA A 459 14.53 3.54 9.01
CA ALA A 459 15.58 4.23 8.26
C ALA A 459 16.98 3.64 8.50
N VAL A 460 17.50 2.89 7.52
CA VAL A 460 18.82 2.22 7.56
C VAL A 460 19.98 3.21 7.72
N LYS A 461 19.85 4.45 7.24
CA LYS A 461 20.80 5.55 7.50
C LYS A 461 20.22 6.53 8.52
N PRO A 462 20.30 6.26 9.84
CA PRO A 462 19.87 7.24 10.82
C PRO A 462 20.80 8.46 10.79
N LYS A 463 20.24 9.64 10.52
CA LYS A 463 20.91 10.91 10.80
C LYS A 463 20.86 11.12 12.32
N THR A 464 22.03 11.26 12.95
CA THR A 464 22.33 12.01 14.20
C THR A 464 22.40 11.34 15.59
N LYS A 465 23.28 11.94 16.41
CA LYS A 465 23.29 12.34 17.86
C LYS A 465 22.35 11.69 18.89
N THR A 466 21.86 10.47 18.67
CA THR A 466 21.02 9.72 19.63
C THR A 466 21.86 9.10 20.75
N ALA A 467 23.11 8.72 20.46
CA ALA A 467 24.02 8.06 21.42
C ALA A 467 24.23 8.86 22.72
N ILE A 468 24.32 10.19 22.63
CA ILE A 468 24.46 11.06 23.82
C ILE A 468 23.23 10.99 24.71
N GLN A 469 22.02 11.00 24.11
CA GLN A 469 20.77 10.92 24.87
C GLN A 469 20.62 9.56 25.56
N LEU A 470 21.03 8.47 24.88
CA LEU A 470 21.05 7.12 25.47
C LEU A 470 22.02 7.03 26.64
N ARG A 471 23.23 7.60 26.53
CA ARG A 471 24.19 7.64 27.66
C ARG A 471 23.63 8.38 28.87
N PHE A 472 22.92 9.49 28.64
CA PHE A 472 22.28 10.21 29.74
C PHE A 472 21.12 9.45 30.38
N LEU A 473 20.31 8.73 29.60
CA LEU A 473 19.29 7.84 30.15
C LEU A 473 19.94 6.70 30.95
N ALA A 474 21.02 6.11 30.43
CA ALA A 474 21.75 5.03 31.10
C ALA A 474 22.27 5.47 32.48
N LYS A 475 22.76 6.71 32.61
CA LYS A 475 23.16 7.26 33.92
C LYS A 475 21.99 7.35 34.91
N LEU A 476 20.77 7.65 34.44
CA LEU A 476 19.58 7.67 35.30
C LEU A 476 19.16 6.26 35.73
N ASN A 477 19.38 5.25 34.89
CA ASN A 477 19.08 3.86 35.23
C ASN A 477 19.95 3.36 36.39
N THR A 478 21.25 3.69 36.41
CA THR A 478 22.21 3.19 37.42
C THR A 478 22.14 3.91 38.77
N ASP A 479 21.43 5.02 38.88
CA ASP A 479 21.29 5.77 40.13
C ASP A 479 20.66 4.88 41.22
N GLU A 480 21.30 4.77 42.39
CA GLU A 480 20.86 3.87 43.47
C GLU A 480 19.61 4.39 44.19
N GLU A 481 19.45 5.71 44.31
CA GLU A 481 18.32 6.31 45.03
C GLU A 481 17.14 6.60 44.11
N LYS A 482 17.44 7.16 42.92
CA LYS A 482 16.43 7.67 41.97
C LYS A 482 16.31 6.81 40.72
N GLY A 483 17.16 5.80 40.54
CA GLY A 483 17.18 4.92 39.37
C GLY A 483 16.59 3.54 39.62
N LEU A 484 17.26 2.53 39.09
CA LEU A 484 16.97 1.10 39.23
C LEU A 484 18.16 0.32 39.84
N GLY A 485 19.24 0.99 40.25
CA GLY A 485 20.44 0.36 40.81
C GLY A 485 21.03 -0.71 39.88
N GLN A 486 21.27 -1.91 40.42
CA GLN A 486 21.84 -3.04 39.68
C GLN A 486 20.99 -3.47 38.47
N LEU A 487 19.66 -3.52 38.61
CA LEU A 487 18.76 -3.80 37.49
C LEU A 487 18.94 -2.76 36.37
N GLY A 488 19.21 -1.50 36.73
CA GLY A 488 19.52 -0.45 35.78
C GLY A 488 20.82 -0.70 35.01
N VAL A 489 21.84 -1.28 35.64
CA VAL A 489 23.09 -1.70 34.98
C VAL A 489 22.80 -2.81 33.96
N ASP A 490 22.01 -3.81 34.34
CA ASP A 490 21.66 -4.94 33.48
C ASP A 490 20.81 -4.52 32.27
N ILE A 491 19.86 -3.60 32.50
CA ILE A 491 19.07 -2.94 31.45
C ILE A 491 19.97 -2.15 30.51
N ASN A 492 20.93 -1.39 31.04
CA ASN A 492 21.86 -0.62 30.22
C ASN A 492 22.72 -1.52 29.33
N ASN A 493 23.20 -2.64 29.87
CA ASN A 493 23.96 -3.63 29.11
C ASN A 493 23.15 -4.15 27.91
N HIS A 494 21.86 -4.48 28.12
CA HIS A 494 20.96 -4.87 27.03
C HIS A 494 20.70 -3.74 26.04
N LEU A 495 20.39 -2.54 26.55
CA LEU A 495 20.12 -1.35 25.74
C LEU A 495 21.29 -1.04 24.80
N PHE A 496 22.53 -1.07 25.32
CA PHE A 496 23.73 -0.82 24.52
C PHE A 496 24.00 -1.95 23.52
N LYS A 497 23.81 -3.22 23.88
CA LYS A 497 23.91 -4.36 22.94
C LYS A 497 22.92 -4.22 21.79
N ILE A 498 21.65 -3.91 22.08
CA ILE A 498 20.61 -3.73 21.06
C ILE A 498 20.91 -2.50 20.19
N ASN A 499 21.30 -1.37 20.78
CA ASN A 499 21.69 -0.19 20.02
C ASN A 499 22.92 -0.47 19.13
N ASP A 500 23.88 -1.25 19.60
CA ASP A 500 25.06 -1.64 18.81
C ASP A 500 24.66 -2.52 17.62
N LEU A 501 23.83 -3.54 17.83
CA LEU A 501 23.26 -4.37 16.77
C LEU A 501 22.44 -3.57 15.77
N CYS A 502 21.57 -2.66 16.24
CA CYS A 502 20.80 -1.78 15.37
C CYS A 502 21.68 -0.78 14.61
N SER A 503 22.85 -0.44 15.15
CA SER A 503 23.86 0.39 14.46
C SER A 503 24.80 -0.43 13.56
N THR A 504 24.70 -1.76 13.58
CA THR A 504 25.59 -2.66 12.83
C THR A 504 25.49 -2.44 11.33
N TYR A 505 24.33 -2.00 10.83
CA TYR A 505 24.16 -1.62 9.42
C TYR A 505 25.12 -0.52 8.97
N LEU A 506 25.51 0.38 9.89
CA LEU A 506 26.45 1.47 9.61
C LEU A 506 27.90 1.07 9.87
N LYS A 507 28.14 0.19 10.86
CA LYS A 507 29.48 -0.17 11.31
C LYS A 507 30.10 -1.31 10.50
N ARG A 508 29.29 -2.27 10.01
CA ARG A 508 29.81 -3.40 9.22
C ARG A 508 30.03 -2.99 7.77
N PRO A 509 31.28 -3.10 7.26
CA PRO A 509 31.60 -2.68 5.90
C PRO A 509 30.72 -3.33 4.83
N LEU A 510 30.49 -4.65 4.92
CA LEU A 510 29.73 -5.37 3.90
C LEU A 510 28.32 -4.79 3.70
N LEU A 511 27.56 -4.61 4.78
CA LEU A 511 26.18 -4.11 4.72
C LEU A 511 26.13 -2.65 4.26
N ARG A 512 26.99 -1.79 4.82
CA ARG A 512 27.03 -0.37 4.48
C ARG A 512 27.46 -0.15 3.03
N ASN A 513 28.51 -0.83 2.60
CA ASN A 513 29.04 -0.72 1.25
C ASN A 513 28.02 -1.25 0.22
N TYR A 514 27.42 -2.41 0.49
CA TYR A 514 26.34 -2.94 -0.35
C TYR A 514 25.17 -1.96 -0.47
N TYR A 515 24.70 -1.40 0.65
CA TYR A 515 23.62 -0.43 0.64
C TYR A 515 23.96 0.81 -0.20
N ILE A 516 25.17 1.37 -0.05
CA ILE A 516 25.64 2.51 -0.84
C ILE A 516 25.69 2.16 -2.34
N LEU A 517 26.19 0.98 -2.69
CA LEU A 517 26.30 0.52 -4.07
C LEU A 517 24.91 0.29 -4.70
N ASN A 518 23.99 -0.38 -3.99
CA ASN A 518 22.63 -0.67 -4.44
C ASN A 518 21.81 0.62 -4.66
N GLN A 519 21.95 1.60 -3.75
CA GLN A 519 21.33 2.92 -3.93
C GLN A 519 22.02 3.73 -5.04
N GLY A 520 23.34 3.62 -5.17
CA GLY A 520 24.13 4.33 -6.17
C GLY A 520 23.79 3.90 -7.60
N ILE A 521 23.69 2.60 -7.85
CA ILE A 521 23.34 2.06 -9.18
C ILE A 521 21.89 2.40 -9.58
N SER A 522 21.01 2.55 -8.59
CA SER A 522 19.61 2.94 -8.77
C SER A 522 19.42 4.46 -8.85
N SER A 523 20.51 5.24 -8.89
CA SER A 523 20.40 6.69 -8.95
C SER A 523 19.87 7.16 -10.32
N PRO A 524 19.03 8.21 -10.37
CA PRO A 524 18.53 8.77 -11.63
C PRO A 524 19.64 9.17 -12.61
N ASP A 525 20.83 9.51 -12.10
CA ASP A 525 21.99 9.89 -12.92
C ASP A 525 22.64 8.75 -13.68
N ILE A 526 22.47 7.51 -13.23
CA ILE A 526 22.95 6.31 -13.94
C ILE A 526 21.81 5.76 -14.80
N ILE A 527 20.61 5.63 -14.23
CA ILE A 527 19.44 5.06 -14.89
C ILE A 527 19.06 5.79 -16.19
N LYS A 528 19.26 7.11 -16.28
CA LYS A 528 18.92 7.90 -17.47
C LYS A 528 19.62 7.45 -18.77
N PHE A 529 20.68 6.66 -18.68
CA PHE A 529 21.41 6.15 -19.83
C PHE A 529 20.97 4.74 -20.26
N ASN A 530 20.16 4.06 -19.44
CA ASN A 530 19.60 2.75 -19.76
C ASN A 530 18.68 2.81 -20.99
N PRO A 531 18.37 1.66 -21.62
CA PRO A 531 17.37 1.58 -22.68
C PRO A 531 16.04 2.21 -22.28
N SER A 532 15.39 2.87 -23.26
CA SER A 532 14.13 3.57 -23.00
C SER A 532 12.99 2.59 -22.71
N PHE A 533 12.33 2.78 -21.57
CA PHE A 533 11.14 2.04 -21.16
C PHE A 533 10.03 2.14 -22.22
N ASP A 534 9.82 3.34 -22.76
CA ASP A 534 8.80 3.58 -23.80
C ASP A 534 9.04 2.74 -25.06
N THR A 535 10.32 2.56 -25.43
CA THR A 535 10.71 1.76 -26.59
C THR A 535 10.44 0.27 -26.34
N ILE A 536 10.68 -0.24 -25.13
CA ILE A 536 10.37 -1.63 -24.75
C ILE A 536 8.86 -1.89 -24.82
N VAL A 537 8.05 -0.95 -24.32
CA VAL A 537 6.58 -1.04 -24.41
C VAL A 537 6.12 -1.04 -25.87
N ASP A 538 6.67 -0.18 -26.72
CA ASP A 538 6.34 -0.14 -28.15
C ASP A 538 6.75 -1.43 -28.88
N GLN A 539 7.92 -2.00 -28.55
CA GLN A 539 8.35 -3.30 -29.04
C GLN A 539 7.36 -4.40 -28.64
N ALA A 540 6.94 -4.45 -27.39
CA ALA A 540 5.96 -5.42 -26.89
C ALA A 540 4.59 -5.31 -27.59
N LEU A 541 4.15 -4.08 -27.91
CA LEU A 541 2.91 -3.80 -28.63
C LEU A 541 2.97 -4.17 -30.12
N SER A 542 4.17 -4.11 -30.72
CA SER A 542 4.40 -4.50 -32.11
C SER A 542 4.49 -6.02 -32.32
N LYS A 543 4.90 -6.76 -31.28
CA LYS A 543 5.06 -8.22 -31.28
C LYS A 543 3.76 -8.94 -30.94
N THR A 544 3.65 -10.19 -31.41
CA THR A 544 2.58 -11.13 -31.02
C THR A 544 2.87 -11.76 -29.66
N ARG A 545 1.83 -12.19 -28.94
CA ARG A 545 1.90 -12.89 -27.64
C ARG A 545 3.03 -13.94 -27.51
N ALA A 546 3.22 -14.79 -28.52
CA ALA A 546 4.24 -15.85 -28.48
C ALA A 546 5.72 -15.36 -28.53
N LYS A 547 5.96 -14.09 -28.85
CA LYS A 547 7.30 -13.54 -29.13
C LYS A 547 7.74 -12.42 -28.18
N ARG A 548 6.92 -12.06 -27.19
CA ARG A 548 7.12 -10.88 -26.35
C ARG A 548 7.30 -11.15 -24.86
N ASP A 549 7.54 -12.41 -24.49
CA ASP A 549 7.69 -12.82 -23.09
C ASP A 549 8.81 -12.04 -22.40
N GLU A 550 9.96 -11.85 -23.07
CA GLU A 550 11.08 -11.08 -22.55
C GLU A 550 10.70 -9.63 -22.20
N GLU A 551 10.00 -8.92 -23.11
CA GLU A 551 9.55 -7.55 -22.83
C GLU A 551 8.53 -7.49 -21.68
N VAL A 552 7.61 -8.46 -21.60
CA VAL A 552 6.64 -8.54 -20.50
C VAL A 552 7.35 -8.71 -19.16
N GLN A 553 8.34 -9.61 -19.09
CA GLN A 553 9.11 -9.84 -17.87
C GLN A 553 9.92 -8.60 -17.48
N ILE A 554 10.51 -7.89 -18.45
CA ILE A 554 11.21 -6.63 -18.18
C ILE A 554 10.23 -5.59 -17.63
N ILE A 555 9.10 -5.35 -18.29
CA ILE A 555 8.11 -4.34 -17.85
C ILE A 555 7.61 -4.66 -16.43
N ALA A 556 7.24 -5.91 -16.16
CA ALA A 556 6.78 -6.32 -14.83
C ALA A 556 7.88 -6.18 -13.77
N HIS A 557 9.14 -6.47 -14.12
CA HIS A 557 10.29 -6.27 -13.25
C HIS A 557 10.50 -4.80 -12.90
N GLU A 558 10.48 -3.88 -13.87
CA GLU A 558 10.64 -2.44 -13.62
C GLU A 558 9.56 -1.91 -12.65
N LEU A 559 8.30 -2.32 -12.85
CA LEU A 559 7.18 -1.95 -11.98
C LEU A 559 7.36 -2.49 -10.56
N ARG A 560 7.75 -3.75 -10.42
CA ARG A 560 8.02 -4.37 -9.11
C ARG A 560 9.17 -3.68 -8.38
N MET A 561 10.27 -3.40 -9.07
CA MET A 561 11.43 -2.70 -8.50
C MET A 561 11.09 -1.28 -8.08
N PHE A 562 10.17 -0.63 -8.79
CA PHE A 562 9.64 0.67 -8.40
C PHE A 562 8.87 0.62 -7.09
N THR A 563 8.02 -0.39 -6.89
CA THR A 563 7.32 -0.60 -5.61
C THR A 563 8.28 -0.95 -4.47
N VAL A 564 9.27 -1.83 -4.71
CA VAL A 564 10.30 -2.15 -3.71
C VAL A 564 11.08 -0.90 -3.30
N SER A 565 11.53 -0.10 -4.28
CA SER A 565 12.24 1.15 -4.04
C SER A 565 11.40 2.15 -3.22
N PHE A 566 10.10 2.26 -3.49
CA PHE A 566 9.21 3.11 -2.71
C PHE A 566 9.16 2.68 -1.24
N TYR A 567 8.90 1.40 -0.96
CA TYR A 567 8.79 0.91 0.42
C TYR A 567 10.12 0.94 1.17
N GLN A 568 11.26 0.83 0.49
CA GLN A 568 12.58 1.07 1.09
C GLN A 568 12.74 2.52 1.57
N GLN A 569 12.24 3.50 0.80
CA GLN A 569 12.46 4.93 1.04
C GLN A 569 11.41 5.59 1.95
N VAL A 570 10.15 5.17 1.89
CA VAL A 570 9.05 5.80 2.63
C VAL A 570 9.25 5.69 4.15
N SER A 571 9.08 6.78 4.87
CA SER A 571 9.18 6.83 6.34
C SER A 571 7.80 6.67 6.99
N ILE A 572 7.74 6.03 8.17
CA ILE A 572 6.50 5.95 8.97
C ILE A 572 5.95 7.33 9.34
N THR A 573 6.80 8.37 9.37
CA THR A 573 6.41 9.75 9.65
C THR A 573 5.57 10.38 8.53
N GLU A 574 5.75 9.92 7.29
CA GLU A 574 4.96 10.41 6.15
C GLU A 574 3.49 10.01 6.27
N PHE A 575 3.22 8.95 7.03
CA PHE A 575 1.87 8.48 7.24
C PHE A 575 1.15 9.20 8.39
N HIS A 576 1.89 9.90 9.25
CA HIS A 576 1.34 10.49 10.47
C HIS A 576 0.30 11.56 10.15
N ASN A 577 -0.87 11.49 10.80
CA ASN A 577 -1.93 12.49 10.71
C ASN A 577 -2.24 12.92 9.26
N LYS A 578 -2.33 11.92 8.36
CA LYS A 578 -2.65 12.09 6.94
C LYS A 578 -1.80 13.18 6.28
N ASN A 579 -0.48 13.19 6.56
CA ASN A 579 0.43 14.23 6.04
C ASN A 579 0.34 14.39 4.52
N TRP A 580 -0.02 13.34 3.77
CA TRP A 580 -0.24 13.40 2.32
C TRP A 580 -1.47 14.21 1.86
N GLU A 581 -2.42 14.52 2.76
CA GLU A 581 -3.62 15.33 2.46
C GLU A 581 -3.43 16.82 2.78
N LYS A 582 -2.36 17.19 3.49
CA LYS A 582 -2.14 18.56 3.97
C LYS A 582 -1.76 19.49 2.82
N MET A 583 -2.42 20.64 2.71
CA MET A 583 -2.03 21.65 1.72
C MET A 583 -0.64 22.20 2.03
N ASP A 584 0.14 22.46 0.98
CA ASP A 584 1.43 23.12 1.09
C ASP A 584 1.21 24.61 1.34
N LEU A 585 1.45 25.04 2.57
CA LEU A 585 1.25 26.41 3.03
C LEU A 585 2.60 27.02 3.44
N CYS A 586 2.80 28.31 3.17
CA CYS A 586 3.95 29.03 3.70
C CYS A 586 3.71 29.32 5.19
N PRO A 587 4.60 28.91 6.12
CA PRO A 587 4.42 29.18 7.56
C PRO A 587 4.35 30.66 7.93
N ASN A 588 4.84 31.53 7.04
CA ASN A 588 4.85 32.98 7.24
C ASN A 588 3.71 33.68 6.48
N SER A 589 2.83 32.97 5.77
CA SER A 589 1.76 33.61 4.97
C SER A 589 0.80 34.47 5.79
N GLU A 590 0.69 34.20 7.10
CA GLU A 590 -0.16 34.93 8.03
C GLU A 590 0.54 36.15 8.67
N LYS A 591 1.84 36.37 8.42
CA LYS A 591 2.55 37.55 8.93
C LYS A 591 2.38 38.70 7.95
N GLU A 592 1.87 39.84 8.43
CA GLU A 592 1.58 41.04 7.61
C GLU A 592 2.78 41.54 6.77
N GLU A 593 4.01 41.27 7.22
CA GLU A 593 5.25 41.68 6.54
C GLU A 593 5.78 40.67 5.50
N HIS A 594 5.14 39.50 5.34
CA HIS A 594 5.63 38.43 4.46
C HIS A 594 4.80 38.27 3.19
N HIS A 595 5.41 38.57 2.05
CA HIS A 595 4.83 38.28 0.74
C HIS A 595 5.27 36.90 0.25
N CYS A 596 4.33 36.01 -0.02
CA CYS A 596 4.63 34.66 -0.51
C CYS A 596 5.11 34.74 -1.98
N ASP A 597 6.37 34.36 -2.22
CA ASP A 597 6.98 34.25 -3.55
C ASP A 597 7.29 32.78 -3.92
N SER A 598 7.82 32.54 -5.13
CA SER A 598 8.19 31.20 -5.60
C SER A 598 9.37 30.57 -4.84
N ASN A 599 10.04 31.31 -3.94
CA ASN A 599 11.15 30.82 -3.13
C ASN A 599 10.71 30.49 -1.69
N CYS A 600 9.45 30.70 -1.34
CA CYS A 600 8.93 30.42 -0.02
C CYS A 600 8.97 28.93 0.30
N VAL A 601 9.54 28.59 1.46
CA VAL A 601 9.53 27.22 1.97
C VAL A 601 8.12 26.89 2.44
N THR A 602 7.43 26.03 1.69
CA THR A 602 6.11 25.53 2.08
C THR A 602 6.24 24.31 2.98
N VAL A 603 5.35 24.23 3.97
CA VAL A 603 5.18 23.05 4.82
C VAL A 603 3.81 22.46 4.52
N GLY A 604 3.79 21.19 4.15
CA GLY A 604 2.57 20.49 3.77
C GLY A 604 2.90 19.13 3.18
N LYS A 605 2.01 18.59 2.35
CA LYS A 605 2.18 17.27 1.74
C LYS A 605 3.56 17.11 1.08
N SER A 606 4.04 18.10 0.31
CA SER A 606 5.28 17.97 -0.48
C SER A 606 6.54 17.85 0.38
N THR A 607 6.51 18.35 1.62
CA THR A 607 7.63 18.25 2.57
C THR A 607 7.43 17.19 3.64
N LEU A 608 6.18 16.92 4.03
CA LEU A 608 5.83 15.98 5.11
C LEU A 608 5.63 14.54 4.63
N ALA A 609 5.22 14.34 3.36
CA ALA A 609 4.94 13.03 2.76
C ALA A 609 5.41 12.95 1.29
N PRO A 610 6.67 13.32 0.98
CA PRO A 610 7.16 13.41 -0.40
C PRO A 610 7.07 12.09 -1.17
N ASN A 611 7.44 10.97 -0.55
CA ASN A 611 7.47 9.67 -1.25
C ASN A 611 6.05 9.18 -1.52
N ILE A 612 5.12 9.38 -0.58
CA ILE A 612 3.70 8.98 -0.75
C ILE A 612 3.07 9.73 -1.92
N ILE A 613 3.35 11.03 -2.05
CA ILE A 613 2.80 11.87 -3.13
C ILE A 613 3.40 11.46 -4.46
N GLU A 614 4.73 11.37 -4.55
CA GLU A 614 5.41 10.98 -5.78
C GLU A 614 4.88 9.61 -6.25
N PHE A 615 4.75 8.63 -5.35
CA PHE A 615 4.24 7.31 -5.71
C PHE A 615 2.75 7.32 -6.11
N THR A 616 1.91 8.14 -5.45
CA THR A 616 0.49 8.31 -5.83
C THR A 616 0.34 9.01 -7.19
N GLU A 617 1.14 10.04 -7.48
CA GLU A 617 1.16 10.71 -8.78
C GLU A 617 1.64 9.77 -9.88
N ASN A 618 2.66 8.97 -9.60
CA ASN A 618 3.22 8.00 -10.52
C ASN A 618 2.23 6.87 -10.85
N PHE A 619 1.39 6.45 -9.89
CA PHE A 619 0.26 5.55 -10.16
C PHE A 619 -0.67 6.12 -11.24
N ASN A 620 -1.08 7.39 -11.09
CA ASN A 620 -1.97 8.07 -12.04
C ASN A 620 -1.31 8.27 -13.41
N LYS A 621 -0.03 8.67 -13.42
CA LYS A 621 0.77 8.81 -14.65
C LYS A 621 0.85 7.50 -15.41
N LEU A 622 1.10 6.39 -14.72
CA LEU A 622 1.23 5.07 -15.34
C LEU A 622 -0.11 4.60 -15.92
N SER A 623 -1.21 4.80 -15.20
CA SER A 623 -2.55 4.52 -15.71
C SER A 623 -2.85 5.36 -16.97
N ASN A 624 -2.56 6.67 -16.94
CA ASN A 624 -2.74 7.54 -18.10
C ASN A 624 -1.86 7.10 -19.28
N TYR A 625 -0.59 6.79 -19.04
CA TYR A 625 0.37 6.33 -20.03
C TYR A 625 -0.12 5.09 -20.79
N PHE A 626 -0.51 4.03 -20.09
CA PHE A 626 -0.97 2.81 -20.76
C PHE A 626 -2.31 3.02 -21.47
N VAL A 627 -3.25 3.80 -20.91
CA VAL A 627 -4.49 4.17 -21.60
C VAL A 627 -4.18 4.87 -22.92
N VAL A 628 -3.27 5.84 -22.90
CA VAL A 628 -2.84 6.58 -24.10
C VAL A 628 -2.17 5.65 -25.11
N LYS A 629 -1.28 4.75 -24.68
CA LYS A 629 -0.63 3.77 -25.57
C LYS A 629 -1.63 2.84 -26.24
N ILE A 630 -2.64 2.35 -25.51
CA ILE A 630 -3.70 1.48 -26.04
C ILE A 630 -4.57 2.25 -27.03
N LEU A 631 -4.93 3.49 -26.70
CA LEU A 631 -5.67 4.36 -27.60
C LEU A 631 -4.84 4.75 -28.83
N ASP A 632 -3.52 4.77 -28.80
CA ASP A 632 -2.74 5.05 -30.01
C ASP A 632 -2.75 3.83 -30.97
N GLN A 633 -2.98 2.62 -30.48
CA GLN A 633 -2.97 1.40 -31.31
C GLN A 633 -4.08 1.36 -32.36
N PRO A 634 -3.81 0.81 -33.56
CA PRO A 634 -4.87 0.61 -34.58
C PRO A 634 -5.92 -0.39 -34.06
N ILE A 635 -7.18 -0.25 -34.52
CA ILE A 635 -8.32 -1.08 -34.06
C ILE A 635 -8.02 -2.58 -34.15
N LYS A 636 -7.28 -3.00 -35.19
CA LYS A 636 -6.88 -4.41 -35.39
C LYS A 636 -5.89 -4.92 -34.34
N ASN A 637 -5.05 -4.05 -33.77
CA ASN A 637 -4.05 -4.41 -32.75
C ASN A 637 -4.56 -4.23 -31.32
N LEU A 638 -5.78 -3.73 -31.14
CA LEU A 638 -6.34 -3.44 -29.83
C LEU A 638 -6.45 -4.69 -28.94
N LYS A 639 -6.82 -5.83 -29.53
CA LYS A 639 -6.81 -7.13 -28.85
C LYS A 639 -5.42 -7.50 -28.32
N ASN A 640 -4.39 -7.36 -29.16
CA ASN A 640 -3.01 -7.67 -28.79
C ASN A 640 -2.48 -6.77 -27.66
N ALA A 641 -2.89 -5.49 -27.66
CA ALA A 641 -2.55 -4.52 -26.63
C ALA A 641 -3.21 -4.84 -25.28
N LEU A 642 -4.48 -5.26 -25.29
CA LEU A 642 -5.15 -5.71 -24.06
C LEU A 642 -4.54 -7.00 -23.51
N GLN A 643 -4.21 -7.95 -24.39
CA GLN A 643 -3.49 -9.17 -24.00
C GLN A 643 -2.12 -8.85 -23.36
N LEU A 644 -1.45 -7.78 -23.81
CA LEU A 644 -0.18 -7.35 -23.22
C LEU A 644 -0.35 -6.98 -21.74
N LEU A 645 -1.41 -6.22 -21.42
CA LEU A 645 -1.70 -5.84 -20.04
C LEU A 645 -2.07 -7.04 -19.17
N ILE A 646 -2.78 -8.03 -19.71
CA ILE A 646 -3.08 -9.29 -19.00
C ILE A 646 -1.78 -10.03 -18.70
N GLU A 647 -0.88 -10.16 -19.69
CA GLU A 647 0.42 -10.81 -19.53
C GLU A 647 1.31 -10.08 -18.50
N ILE A 648 1.29 -8.74 -18.49
CA ILE A 648 1.96 -7.93 -17.45
C ILE A 648 1.33 -8.20 -16.08
N GLY A 649 0.00 -8.22 -15.98
CA GLY A 649 -0.71 -8.54 -14.73
C GLY A 649 -0.36 -9.93 -14.17
N GLN A 650 -0.27 -10.94 -15.04
CA GLN A 650 0.20 -12.29 -14.69
C GLN A 650 1.63 -12.28 -14.17
N ALA A 651 2.53 -11.56 -14.85
CA ALA A 651 3.93 -11.46 -14.45
C ALA A 651 4.13 -10.64 -13.17
N LEU A 652 3.22 -9.71 -12.84
CA LEU A 652 3.26 -8.91 -11.61
C LEU A 652 2.82 -9.70 -10.38
N CYS A 653 1.80 -10.56 -10.50
CA CYS A 653 1.19 -11.27 -9.37
C CYS A 653 1.18 -12.81 -9.53
N PRO A 654 2.34 -13.47 -9.63
CA PRO A 654 2.41 -14.93 -9.61
C PRO A 654 2.24 -15.46 -8.16
N LEU A 655 1.25 -16.33 -7.92
CA LEU A 655 0.93 -16.83 -6.57
C LEU A 655 1.67 -18.13 -6.17
N ASN A 656 2.56 -18.65 -7.03
CA ASN A 656 3.17 -19.97 -6.79
C ASN A 656 4.47 -19.90 -5.99
N ASP A 657 5.38 -19.03 -6.42
CA ASP A 657 6.77 -19.02 -5.96
C ASP A 657 7.10 -17.82 -5.05
N GLU A 658 6.09 -17.11 -4.51
CA GLU A 658 6.28 -15.91 -3.67
C GLU A 658 7.27 -14.89 -4.29
N GLN A 659 7.25 -14.70 -5.61
CA GLN A 659 8.17 -13.80 -6.31
C GLN A 659 7.71 -12.33 -6.23
N TYR A 660 7.54 -11.83 -5.00
CA TYR A 660 7.07 -10.47 -4.71
C TYR A 660 5.83 -10.07 -5.54
N PRO A 661 4.65 -10.69 -5.28
CA PRO A 661 3.42 -10.28 -5.94
C PRO A 661 3.16 -8.78 -5.77
N ASP A 662 3.12 -8.03 -6.87
CA ASP A 662 2.93 -6.57 -6.84
C ASP A 662 1.46 -6.21 -7.03
N ILE A 663 0.77 -6.06 -5.91
CA ILE A 663 -0.66 -5.72 -5.89
C ILE A 663 -0.88 -4.24 -6.21
N ASN A 664 0.11 -3.37 -5.97
CA ASN A 664 0.01 -1.95 -6.28
C ASN A 664 -0.09 -1.73 -7.79
N HIS A 665 0.80 -2.33 -8.57
CA HIS A 665 0.73 -2.22 -10.02
C HIS A 665 -0.32 -3.13 -10.65
N LEU A 666 -0.72 -4.23 -10.00
CA LEU A 666 -1.91 -4.98 -10.42
C LEU A 666 -3.18 -4.12 -10.36
N MET A 667 -3.28 -3.24 -9.35
CA MET A 667 -4.37 -2.26 -9.25
C MET A 667 -4.31 -1.22 -10.39
N VAL A 668 -3.12 -0.82 -10.86
CA VAL A 668 -2.99 0.03 -12.07
C VAL A 668 -3.53 -0.70 -13.30
N ILE A 669 -3.20 -1.99 -13.46
CA ILE A 669 -3.71 -2.79 -14.58
C ILE A 669 -5.25 -2.88 -14.52
N SER A 670 -5.82 -3.17 -13.35
CA SER A 670 -7.28 -3.21 -13.16
C SER A 670 -7.94 -1.84 -13.40
N SER A 671 -7.31 -0.73 -13.01
CA SER A 671 -7.86 0.62 -13.28
C SER A 671 -7.88 0.96 -14.77
N ILE A 672 -6.95 0.41 -15.56
CA ILE A 672 -6.93 0.58 -17.02
C ILE A 672 -8.10 -0.20 -17.66
N PHE A 673 -8.34 -1.45 -17.25
CA PHE A 673 -9.46 -2.24 -17.77
C PHE A 673 -10.83 -1.65 -17.45
N ASN A 674 -10.96 -1.05 -16.26
CA ASN A 674 -12.17 -0.36 -15.81
C ASN A 674 -12.33 1.06 -16.41
N ASN A 675 -11.38 1.53 -17.22
CA ASN A 675 -11.46 2.84 -17.84
C ASN A 675 -12.58 2.90 -18.90
N THR A 676 -13.46 3.90 -18.79
CA THR A 676 -14.61 4.13 -19.69
C THR A 676 -14.19 4.34 -21.15
N ASN A 677 -13.01 4.93 -21.38
CA ASN A 677 -12.48 5.19 -22.72
C ASN A 677 -11.99 3.92 -23.42
N ILE A 678 -11.65 2.87 -22.67
CA ILE A 678 -11.22 1.57 -23.21
C ILE A 678 -12.41 0.62 -23.35
N SER A 679 -13.21 0.48 -22.29
CA SER A 679 -14.37 -0.43 -22.25
C SER A 679 -15.42 -0.15 -23.34
N ARG A 680 -15.53 1.08 -23.82
CA ARG A 680 -16.38 1.40 -24.98
C ARG A 680 -15.86 0.86 -26.31
N LEU A 681 -14.55 0.72 -26.47
CA LEU A 681 -13.92 0.31 -27.73
C LEU A 681 -14.04 -1.20 -27.93
N VAL A 682 -13.94 -1.97 -26.84
CA VAL A 682 -13.82 -3.43 -26.84
C VAL A 682 -14.97 -4.06 -26.07
N ASN A 683 -15.55 -5.13 -26.62
CA ASN A 683 -16.40 -6.03 -25.85
C ASN A 683 -15.54 -7.18 -25.34
N PHE A 684 -15.08 -7.12 -24.10
CA PHE A 684 -14.13 -8.09 -23.52
C PHE A 684 -14.61 -9.55 -23.68
N ALA A 685 -15.90 -9.82 -23.43
CA ALA A 685 -16.47 -11.16 -23.53
C ALA A 685 -16.42 -11.75 -24.95
N ARG A 686 -16.49 -10.90 -25.99
CA ARG A 686 -16.48 -11.35 -27.39
C ARG A 686 -15.10 -11.27 -28.03
N ASP A 687 -14.33 -10.24 -27.70
CA ASP A 687 -13.11 -9.89 -28.43
C ASP A 687 -11.85 -10.57 -27.84
N LEU A 688 -11.89 -10.98 -26.56
CA LEU A 688 -10.84 -11.77 -25.89
C LEU A 688 -11.18 -13.27 -25.84
N SER A 689 -10.17 -14.11 -25.61
CA SER A 689 -10.38 -15.56 -25.44
C SER A 689 -11.03 -15.87 -24.07
N ALA A 690 -11.59 -17.08 -23.92
CA ALA A 690 -12.15 -17.53 -22.64
C ALA A 690 -11.08 -17.54 -21.53
N GLU A 691 -9.85 -17.96 -21.86
CA GLU A 691 -8.71 -17.95 -20.96
C GLU A 691 -8.33 -16.51 -20.53
N ASP A 692 -8.24 -15.58 -21.48
CA ASP A 692 -7.93 -14.17 -21.19
C ASP A 692 -9.01 -13.52 -20.29
N ASN A 693 -10.27 -13.86 -20.52
CA ASN A 693 -11.38 -13.38 -19.68
C ASN A 693 -11.34 -13.99 -18.28
N ALA A 694 -10.94 -15.25 -18.13
CA ALA A 694 -10.75 -15.87 -16.81
C ALA A 694 -9.60 -15.19 -16.05
N TYR A 695 -8.48 -14.89 -16.70
CA TYR A 695 -7.40 -14.10 -16.08
C TYR A 695 -7.86 -12.72 -15.62
N LEU A 696 -8.64 -12.01 -16.44
CA LEU A 696 -9.21 -10.72 -16.06
C LEU A 696 -10.11 -10.83 -14.82
N GLN A 697 -10.94 -11.88 -14.76
CA GLN A 697 -11.77 -12.14 -13.59
C GLN A 697 -10.94 -12.40 -12.33
N GLU A 698 -9.82 -13.13 -12.43
CA GLU A 698 -8.93 -13.33 -11.29
C GLU A 698 -8.27 -12.02 -10.82
N ILE A 699 -7.79 -11.20 -11.78
CA ILE A 699 -7.24 -9.88 -11.48
C ILE A 699 -8.29 -9.02 -10.76
N ASP A 700 -9.51 -8.94 -11.30
CA ASP A 700 -10.60 -8.17 -10.70
C ASP A 700 -11.05 -8.74 -9.35
N THR A 701 -10.95 -10.05 -9.13
CA THR A 701 -11.25 -10.69 -7.85
C THR A 701 -10.24 -10.27 -6.79
N ILE A 702 -8.94 -10.25 -7.12
CA ILE A 702 -7.87 -9.82 -6.23
C ILE A 702 -7.95 -8.31 -5.94
N THR A 703 -8.22 -7.48 -6.95
CA THR A 703 -8.29 -6.02 -6.81
C THR A 703 -9.65 -5.52 -6.32
N SER A 704 -10.63 -6.41 -6.15
CA SER A 704 -12.00 -6.07 -5.78
C SER A 704 -12.09 -5.30 -4.46
N GLY A 705 -12.88 -4.21 -4.44
CA GLY A 705 -13.25 -3.49 -3.22
C GLY A 705 -14.28 -4.21 -2.35
N THR A 706 -14.78 -5.39 -2.77
CA THR A 706 -15.83 -6.13 -2.06
C THR A 706 -15.38 -6.55 -0.65
N LYS A 707 -16.32 -6.47 0.31
CA LYS A 707 -16.09 -6.81 1.72
C LYS A 707 -14.79 -6.20 2.31
N ASN A 708 -14.50 -4.93 2.00
CA ASN A 708 -13.27 -4.23 2.44
C ASN A 708 -11.98 -4.91 1.92
N TYR A 709 -11.94 -5.20 0.62
CA TYR A 709 -10.78 -5.81 -0.05
C TYR A 709 -10.42 -7.19 0.55
N LEU A 710 -11.41 -8.02 0.86
CA LEU A 710 -11.22 -9.31 1.55
C LEU A 710 -10.18 -10.19 0.83
N MET A 711 -10.31 -10.34 -0.49
CA MET A 711 -9.40 -11.15 -1.29
C MET A 711 -7.97 -10.63 -1.24
N MET A 712 -7.78 -9.32 -1.44
CA MET A 712 -6.48 -8.67 -1.34
C MET A 712 -5.82 -8.87 0.03
N ARG A 713 -6.61 -8.75 1.11
CA ARG A 713 -6.12 -8.99 2.47
C ARG A 713 -5.75 -10.44 2.70
N ASN A 714 -6.49 -11.39 2.12
CA ASN A 714 -6.12 -12.81 2.16
C ASN A 714 -4.76 -13.04 1.49
N VAL A 715 -4.52 -12.43 0.32
CA VAL A 715 -3.21 -12.49 -0.35
C VAL A 715 -2.09 -11.95 0.55
N TYR A 716 -2.29 -10.80 1.22
CA TYR A 716 -1.29 -10.26 2.16
C TYR A 716 -1.02 -11.18 3.35
N SER A 717 -2.05 -11.88 3.82
CA SER A 717 -1.92 -12.79 4.96
C SER A 717 -1.17 -14.08 4.60
N GLN A 718 -1.34 -14.56 3.36
CA GLN A 718 -0.84 -15.85 2.90
C GLN A 718 0.57 -15.76 2.28
N PHE A 719 0.88 -14.68 1.56
CA PHE A 719 2.14 -14.55 0.84
C PHE A 719 3.01 -13.46 1.45
N ARG A 720 4.12 -13.86 2.08
CA ARG A 720 4.94 -12.96 2.92
C ARG A 720 5.65 -11.84 2.14
N THR A 721 5.98 -12.08 0.87
CA THR A 721 6.71 -11.14 0.00
C THR A 721 5.79 -10.19 -0.76
N THR A 722 4.47 -10.25 -0.52
CA THR A 722 3.51 -9.40 -1.25
C THR A 722 3.82 -7.92 -1.05
N LEU A 723 3.89 -7.19 -2.16
CA LEU A 723 4.01 -5.75 -2.16
C LEU A 723 2.60 -5.14 -2.13
N PRO A 724 2.22 -4.47 -1.03
CA PRO A 724 0.84 -4.05 -0.84
C PRO A 724 0.47 -2.84 -1.69
N PHE A 725 -0.83 -2.64 -1.86
CA PHE A 725 -1.41 -1.49 -2.53
C PHE A 725 -1.42 -0.30 -1.56
N LEU A 726 -0.72 0.78 -1.91
CA LEU A 726 -0.62 1.98 -1.07
C LEU A 726 -2.00 2.59 -0.77
N GLY A 727 -2.95 2.52 -1.72
CA GLY A 727 -4.30 3.06 -1.51
C GLY A 727 -5.06 2.38 -0.37
N LEU A 728 -4.87 1.07 -0.16
CA LEU A 728 -5.49 0.35 0.96
C LEU A 728 -4.85 0.75 2.29
N ILE A 729 -3.52 0.89 2.33
CA ILE A 729 -2.80 1.38 3.52
C ILE A 729 -3.25 2.80 3.89
N LYS A 730 -3.29 3.72 2.91
CA LYS A 730 -3.79 5.10 3.13
C LYS A 730 -5.20 5.10 3.67
N ARG A 731 -6.09 4.28 3.09
CA ARG A 731 -7.48 4.13 3.53
C ARG A 731 -7.57 3.63 4.96
N ASP A 732 -6.86 2.56 5.31
CA ASP A 732 -6.87 1.99 6.66
C ASP A 732 -6.39 3.02 7.69
N ILE A 733 -5.36 3.81 7.35
CA ILE A 733 -4.86 4.89 8.20
C ILE A 733 -5.86 6.03 8.32
N THR A 734 -6.50 6.44 7.23
CA THR A 734 -7.56 7.46 7.26
C THR A 734 -8.70 7.02 8.17
N PHE A 735 -9.16 5.76 8.06
CA PHE A 735 -10.17 5.21 8.97
C PHE A 735 -9.70 5.16 10.43
N ALA A 736 -8.46 4.76 10.68
CA ALA A 736 -7.91 4.75 12.03
C ALA A 736 -7.82 6.16 12.63
N ASN A 737 -7.50 7.18 11.82
CA ASN A 737 -7.40 8.56 12.26
C ASN A 737 -8.79 9.18 12.49
N ASP A 738 -9.69 9.04 11.52
CA ASP A 738 -10.99 9.72 11.52
C ASP A 738 -12.01 9.00 12.41
N GLY A 739 -11.96 7.66 12.47
CA GLY A 739 -12.81 6.84 13.34
C GLY A 739 -12.48 6.97 14.83
N ASN A 740 -11.31 7.49 15.18
CA ASN A 740 -10.87 7.71 16.56
C ASN A 740 -10.67 9.20 16.89
N ALA A 741 -11.24 10.12 16.11
CA ALA A 741 -11.01 11.57 16.27
C ALA A 741 -11.37 12.10 17.67
N HIS A 742 -12.37 11.51 18.32
CA HIS A 742 -12.82 11.85 19.67
C HIS A 742 -12.19 10.98 20.77
N SER A 743 -11.35 10.01 20.40
CA SER A 743 -10.68 9.13 21.34
C SER A 743 -9.43 9.77 21.92
N GLU A 744 -9.01 9.28 23.08
CA GLU A 744 -7.75 9.69 23.73
C GLU A 744 -6.56 9.57 22.76
N PRO A 745 -5.58 10.50 22.79
CA PRO A 745 -4.44 10.48 21.87
C PRO A 745 -3.67 9.16 21.84
N LEU A 746 -3.58 8.45 22.98
CA LEU A 746 -2.93 7.15 23.05
C LEU A 746 -3.72 6.03 22.34
N VAL A 747 -5.05 6.07 22.40
CA VAL A 747 -5.89 5.09 21.68
C VAL A 747 -5.73 5.28 20.17
N ARG A 748 -5.65 6.55 19.72
CA ARG A 748 -5.30 6.87 18.33
C ARG A 748 -3.91 6.36 17.95
N ALA A 749 -2.90 6.59 18.81
CA ALA A 749 -1.54 6.13 18.57
C ALA A 749 -1.46 4.59 18.52
N GLU A 750 -2.26 3.89 19.31
CA GLU A 750 -2.36 2.43 19.30
C GLU A 750 -2.88 1.90 17.96
N ALA A 751 -4.07 2.37 17.54
CA ALA A 751 -4.68 1.96 16.27
C ALA A 751 -3.76 2.28 15.08
N PHE A 752 -3.09 3.43 15.11
CA PHE A 752 -2.17 3.82 14.06
C PHE A 752 -0.87 3.00 14.07
N GLY A 753 -0.32 2.72 15.25
CA GLY A 753 0.89 1.94 15.41
C GLY A 753 0.75 0.49 14.98
N GLU A 754 -0.44 -0.11 15.14
CA GLU A 754 -0.76 -1.43 14.59
C GLU A 754 -0.60 -1.47 13.05
N LEU A 755 -1.12 -0.45 12.36
CA LEU A 755 -0.99 -0.35 10.90
C LEU A 755 0.46 -0.09 10.46
N LEU A 756 1.17 0.80 11.16
CA LEU A 756 2.58 1.10 10.88
C LEU A 756 3.50 -0.10 11.11
N LYS A 757 3.16 -0.97 12.05
CA LYS A 757 3.91 -2.20 12.29
C LYS A 757 3.91 -3.10 11.06
N ASN A 758 2.78 -3.23 10.36
CA ASN A 758 2.71 -4.00 9.11
C ASN A 758 3.66 -3.42 8.04
N LEU A 759 3.75 -2.09 7.94
CA LEU A 759 4.70 -1.41 7.06
C LEU A 759 6.15 -1.72 7.46
N LEU A 760 6.47 -1.67 8.75
CA LEU A 760 7.81 -2.00 9.25
C LEU A 760 8.17 -3.46 8.97
N SER A 761 7.22 -4.41 9.09
CA SER A 761 7.45 -5.81 8.75
C SER A 761 7.80 -6.01 7.27
N ILE A 762 7.21 -5.22 6.35
CA ILE A 762 7.60 -5.22 4.94
C ILE A 762 9.02 -4.67 4.77
N LYS A 763 9.36 -3.57 5.45
CA LYS A 763 10.70 -2.98 5.40
C LYS A 763 11.78 -3.92 5.92
N ILE A 764 11.49 -4.75 6.93
CA ILE A 764 12.39 -5.80 7.40
C ILE A 764 12.75 -6.74 6.24
N LEU A 765 11.81 -7.12 5.38
CA LEU A 765 12.11 -7.98 4.23
C LEU A 765 12.93 -7.26 3.16
N ILE A 766 12.56 -6.01 2.85
CA ILE A 766 13.04 -5.38 1.61
C ILE A 766 14.19 -4.39 1.76
N ASN A 767 14.58 -3.97 2.96
CA ASN A 767 15.58 -2.90 3.14
C ASN A 767 16.96 -3.18 2.49
N PHE A 768 17.32 -4.46 2.34
CA PHE A 768 18.54 -4.89 1.66
C PHE A 768 18.26 -5.64 0.35
N GLU A 769 17.01 -5.62 -0.12
CA GLU A 769 16.68 -6.17 -1.44
C GLU A 769 17.29 -5.34 -2.56
N ARG A 770 17.64 -6.04 -3.64
CA ARG A 770 18.21 -5.44 -4.84
C ARG A 770 17.18 -4.55 -5.51
N THR A 771 17.59 -3.34 -5.88
CA THR A 771 16.81 -2.43 -6.73
C THR A 771 17.55 -2.30 -8.05
N HIS A 772 17.00 -2.90 -9.12
CA HIS A 772 17.64 -2.91 -10.42
C HIS A 772 16.66 -2.48 -11.50
N PHE A 773 16.96 -1.37 -12.15
CA PHE A 773 16.22 -0.93 -13.32
C PHE A 773 17.06 -1.26 -14.55
N ARG A 774 16.50 -2.08 -15.45
CA ARG A 774 17.04 -2.41 -16.77
C ARG A 774 16.73 -1.34 -17.80
N THR A 775 15.78 -0.46 -17.50
CA THR A 775 15.36 0.64 -18.37
C THR A 775 15.53 1.98 -17.68
N ASP A 776 15.21 3.06 -18.37
CA ASP A 776 15.14 4.42 -17.82
C ASP A 776 13.83 4.69 -17.02
N PHE A 777 13.06 3.67 -16.67
CA PHE A 777 11.68 3.77 -16.17
C PHE A 777 11.43 4.85 -15.10
N PRO A 778 12.18 4.93 -13.97
CA PRO A 778 11.98 5.99 -12.98
C PRO A 778 12.18 7.41 -13.54
N VAL A 779 13.16 7.59 -14.44
CA VAL A 779 13.47 8.87 -15.07
C VAL A 779 12.40 9.22 -16.11
N PHE A 780 12.00 8.23 -16.91
CA PHE A 780 10.92 8.34 -17.88
C PHE A 780 9.61 8.80 -17.22
N LEU A 781 9.20 8.13 -16.14
CA LEU A 781 7.94 8.42 -15.45
C LEU A 781 7.94 9.81 -14.80
N LYS A 782 9.11 10.25 -14.30
CA LYS A 782 9.28 11.62 -13.77
C LYS A 782 9.13 12.68 -14.86
N ALA A 783 9.61 12.40 -16.08
CA ALA A 783 9.50 13.30 -17.23
C ALA A 783 8.14 13.24 -17.94
N TYR A 784 7.36 12.18 -17.75
CA TYR A 784 6.06 11.98 -18.38
C TYR A 784 5.03 13.01 -17.94
N LYS A 785 4.34 13.62 -18.92
CA LYS A 785 3.23 14.54 -18.71
C LYS A 785 1.92 13.86 -19.08
N CYS A 786 1.00 13.76 -18.12
CA CYS A 786 -0.33 13.22 -18.37
C CYS A 786 -1.05 13.99 -19.47
N LEU A 787 -1.75 13.27 -20.34
CA LEU A 787 -2.72 13.88 -21.24
C LEU A 787 -4.03 14.12 -20.50
N ASP A 788 -4.61 15.30 -20.76
CA ASP A 788 -5.90 15.73 -20.22
C ASP A 788 -7.03 14.73 -20.56
N GLU A 789 -7.98 14.56 -19.64
CA GLU A 789 -9.07 13.58 -19.76
C GLU A 789 -9.92 13.82 -21.00
N ASP A 790 -10.16 15.08 -21.35
CA ASP A 790 -10.89 15.46 -22.56
C ASP A 790 -10.16 14.99 -23.83
N ASN A 791 -8.83 15.11 -23.86
CA ASN A 791 -8.04 14.67 -25.01
C ASN A 791 -8.05 13.14 -25.15
N VAL A 792 -7.99 12.42 -24.02
CA VAL A 792 -8.12 10.96 -23.97
C VAL A 792 -9.52 10.53 -24.44
N LEU A 793 -10.57 11.22 -23.99
CA LEU A 793 -11.95 10.98 -24.41
C LEU A 793 -12.15 11.23 -25.91
N ARG A 794 -11.65 12.35 -26.44
CA ARG A 794 -11.68 12.68 -27.87
C ARG A 794 -10.97 11.60 -28.69
N ALA A 795 -9.79 11.17 -28.27
CA ALA A 795 -9.06 10.07 -28.92
C ALA A 795 -9.88 8.77 -28.98
N SER A 796 -10.57 8.42 -27.90
CA SER A 796 -11.48 7.27 -27.88
C SER A 796 -12.69 7.47 -28.80
N LEU A 797 -13.30 8.67 -28.81
CA LEU A 797 -14.44 9.01 -29.68
C LEU A 797 -14.08 8.89 -31.16
N ARG A 798 -12.88 9.33 -31.55
CA ARG A 798 -12.37 9.24 -32.93
C ARG A 798 -12.27 7.81 -33.44
N LYS A 799 -11.93 6.84 -32.56
CA LYS A 799 -11.89 5.42 -32.97
C LYS A 799 -13.27 4.80 -33.10
N LYS A 800 -14.19 5.12 -32.19
CA LYS A 800 -15.54 4.54 -32.18
C LYS A 800 -16.55 5.58 -31.72
N PRO A 801 -17.16 6.34 -32.64
CA PRO A 801 -18.20 7.32 -32.31
C PRO A 801 -19.34 6.69 -31.52
N ARG A 802 -20.02 7.47 -30.66
CA ARG A 802 -21.21 6.96 -29.94
C ARG A 802 -22.33 6.70 -30.95
N LYS A 803 -23.23 5.77 -30.62
CA LYS A 803 -24.44 5.52 -31.44
C LYS A 803 -25.35 6.75 -31.57
N ILE A 804 -25.28 7.65 -30.58
CA ILE A 804 -25.97 8.95 -30.53
C ILE A 804 -25.21 10.08 -31.22
N ASP A 805 -23.92 9.89 -31.57
CA ASP A 805 -23.11 10.90 -32.28
C ASP A 805 -23.47 10.89 -33.78
N VAL A 806 -24.73 11.17 -34.07
CA VAL A 806 -25.33 11.10 -35.39
C VAL A 806 -26.13 12.37 -35.66
N ILE A 807 -25.88 12.98 -36.81
CA ILE A 807 -26.70 14.09 -37.29
C ILE A 807 -27.78 13.52 -38.21
N HIS A 808 -29.05 13.71 -37.83
CA HIS A 808 -30.19 13.43 -38.70
C HIS A 808 -30.31 14.54 -39.73
N TRP A 809 -29.91 14.24 -40.96
CA TRP A 809 -29.78 15.24 -42.01
C TRP A 809 -31.05 15.32 -42.85
N GLU A 810 -31.75 16.43 -42.70
CA GLU A 810 -32.92 16.79 -43.49
C GLU A 810 -32.58 17.86 -44.52
N HIS A 811 -33.22 17.78 -45.69
CA HIS A 811 -32.90 18.61 -46.86
C HIS A 811 -33.64 19.96 -46.88
N THR A 812 -34.37 20.33 -45.82
CA THR A 812 -34.99 21.66 -45.71
C THR A 812 -33.93 22.73 -45.38
N PRO A 813 -34.07 23.98 -45.87
CA PRO A 813 -33.06 25.02 -45.67
C PRO A 813 -32.79 25.33 -44.19
N GLU A 814 -33.85 25.38 -43.37
CA GLU A 814 -33.79 25.65 -41.94
C GLU A 814 -33.09 24.52 -41.17
N ASN A 815 -33.48 23.27 -41.42
CA ASN A 815 -32.85 22.12 -40.76
C ASN A 815 -31.43 21.90 -41.25
N MET A 816 -31.09 22.23 -42.49
CA MET A 816 -29.72 22.17 -43.00
C MET A 816 -28.81 23.21 -42.31
N SER A 817 -29.32 24.43 -42.06
CA SER A 817 -28.61 25.47 -41.31
C SER A 817 -28.37 25.07 -39.84
N CYS A 818 -29.36 24.39 -39.22
CA CYS A 818 -29.24 23.81 -37.89
C CYS A 818 -28.23 22.64 -37.86
N ASN A 819 -28.35 21.68 -38.78
CA ASN A 819 -27.45 20.54 -38.91
C ASN A 819 -25.99 20.95 -39.13
N LEU A 820 -25.74 22.02 -39.89
CA LEU A 820 -24.41 22.59 -40.07
C LEU A 820 -23.88 23.26 -38.80
N ASN A 821 -24.72 23.94 -38.02
CA ASN A 821 -24.32 24.49 -36.73
C ASN A 821 -23.92 23.39 -35.75
N THR A 822 -24.73 22.34 -35.64
CA THR A 822 -24.43 21.16 -34.83
C THR A 822 -23.12 20.50 -35.29
N LEU A 823 -22.90 20.35 -36.60
CA LEU A 823 -21.66 19.80 -37.14
C LEU A 823 -20.43 20.63 -36.73
N ILE A 824 -20.50 21.96 -36.87
CA ILE A 824 -19.38 22.87 -36.57
C ILE A 824 -19.13 22.94 -35.06
N LYS A 825 -20.18 23.23 -34.28
CA LYS A 825 -20.08 23.54 -32.85
C LYS A 825 -19.88 22.32 -31.98
N ASP A 826 -20.55 21.21 -32.28
CA ASP A 826 -20.59 20.07 -31.35
C ASP A 826 -19.58 18.97 -31.74
N TYR A 827 -19.19 18.89 -33.02
CA TYR A 827 -18.30 17.84 -33.53
C TYR A 827 -16.95 18.34 -34.04
N LEU A 828 -16.93 19.23 -35.05
CA LEU A 828 -15.67 19.68 -35.67
C LEU A 828 -14.81 20.51 -34.72
N SER A 829 -15.43 21.32 -33.86
CA SER A 829 -14.76 22.06 -32.78
C SER A 829 -13.96 21.16 -31.83
N ASN A 830 -14.42 19.91 -31.65
CA ASN A 830 -13.88 18.85 -30.80
C ASN A 830 -13.00 17.85 -31.57
N ASP A 831 -12.66 18.14 -32.83
CA ASP A 831 -11.89 17.27 -33.73
C ASP A 831 -12.53 15.87 -33.93
N ILE A 832 -13.86 15.81 -34.02
CA ILE A 832 -14.64 14.57 -34.26
C ILE A 832 -15.42 14.71 -35.57
N ILE A 833 -15.51 13.62 -36.34
CA ILE A 833 -16.33 13.56 -37.56
C ILE A 833 -17.54 12.63 -37.28
N PRO A 834 -18.78 13.15 -37.26
CA PRO A 834 -19.97 12.36 -36.93
C PRO A 834 -20.44 11.50 -38.12
N SER A 835 -21.32 10.55 -37.84
CA SER A 835 -22.09 9.88 -38.91
C SER A 835 -23.33 10.71 -39.25
N VAL A 836 -23.78 10.66 -40.50
CA VAL A 836 -25.00 11.35 -40.93
C VAL A 836 -26.05 10.33 -41.35
N ILE A 837 -27.26 10.42 -40.80
CA ILE A 837 -28.41 9.62 -41.24
C ILE A 837 -29.34 10.48 -42.07
N THR A 838 -29.65 10.04 -43.28
CA THR A 838 -30.75 10.57 -44.11
C THR A 838 -31.90 9.56 -44.13
N SER A 839 -33.08 9.97 -44.59
CA SER A 839 -34.26 9.11 -44.71
C SER A 839 -34.06 7.83 -45.54
N LYS A 840 -32.99 7.76 -46.35
CA LYS A 840 -32.69 6.61 -47.23
C LYS A 840 -31.38 5.90 -46.91
N LYS A 841 -30.42 6.55 -46.24
CA LYS A 841 -29.06 6.01 -46.09
C LYS A 841 -28.27 6.62 -44.92
N THR A 842 -27.43 5.80 -44.28
CA THR A 842 -26.43 6.24 -43.31
C THR A 842 -25.08 6.47 -43.98
N TYR A 843 -24.52 7.65 -43.81
CA TYR A 843 -23.19 8.06 -44.26
C TYR A 843 -22.22 8.00 -43.08
N LYS A 844 -21.24 7.09 -43.16
CA LYS A 844 -20.14 7.00 -42.20
C LYS A 844 -19.21 8.22 -42.30
N PRO A 845 -18.39 8.54 -41.29
CA PRO A 845 -17.48 9.69 -41.29
C PRO A 845 -16.65 9.84 -42.57
N LYS A 846 -16.17 8.70 -43.12
CA LYS A 846 -15.41 8.62 -44.37
C LYS A 846 -16.13 9.18 -45.61
N HIS A 847 -17.46 9.15 -45.63
CA HIS A 847 -18.28 9.58 -46.76
C HIS A 847 -18.94 10.95 -46.55
N LEU A 848 -18.78 11.55 -45.36
CA LEU A 848 -19.37 12.84 -45.02
C LEU A 848 -18.95 13.97 -45.97
N PRO A 849 -17.66 14.14 -46.38
CA PRO A 849 -17.31 15.18 -47.35
C PRO A 849 -18.02 15.01 -48.69
N SER A 850 -18.09 13.77 -49.20
CA SER A 850 -18.78 13.48 -50.48
C SER A 850 -20.29 13.74 -50.39
N PHE A 851 -20.89 13.46 -49.23
CA PHE A 851 -22.28 13.74 -48.95
C PHE A 851 -22.56 15.24 -48.91
N LEU A 852 -21.77 16.02 -48.17
CA LEU A 852 -21.91 17.48 -48.10
C LEU A 852 -21.82 18.11 -49.49
N ILE A 853 -20.87 17.67 -50.32
CA ILE A 853 -20.70 18.15 -51.69
C ILE A 853 -21.94 17.87 -52.56
N ASN A 854 -22.49 16.66 -52.48
CA ASN A 854 -23.66 16.29 -53.26
C ASN A 854 -24.92 17.02 -52.78
N SER A 855 -25.07 17.23 -51.47
CA SER A 855 -26.15 18.01 -50.88
C SER A 855 -26.10 19.47 -51.34
N ILE A 856 -24.92 20.08 -51.40
CA ILE A 856 -24.72 21.44 -51.93
C ILE A 856 -25.08 21.52 -53.41
N LYS A 857 -24.59 20.58 -54.24
CA LYS A 857 -24.93 20.53 -55.66
C LYS A 857 -26.43 20.39 -55.90
N SER A 858 -27.11 19.58 -55.09
CA SER A 858 -28.57 19.41 -55.15
C SER A 858 -29.29 20.70 -54.76
N LEU A 859 -28.86 21.37 -53.69
CA LEU A 859 -29.46 22.62 -53.22
C LEU A 859 -29.35 23.72 -54.29
N ILE A 860 -28.17 23.88 -54.89
CA ILE A 860 -27.94 24.84 -55.98
C ILE A 860 -28.81 24.51 -57.20
N LYS A 861 -28.97 23.23 -57.54
CA LYS A 861 -29.81 22.80 -58.68
C LYS A 861 -31.30 23.06 -58.43
N THR A 862 -31.76 22.91 -57.18
CA THR A 862 -33.16 23.16 -56.78
C THR A 862 -33.44 24.65 -56.79
N PHE A 863 -32.53 25.44 -56.22
CA PHE A 863 -32.60 26.90 -56.25
C PHE A 863 -32.61 27.46 -57.68
N LYS A 864 -31.72 26.98 -58.57
CA LYS A 864 -31.72 27.39 -59.99
C LYS A 864 -33.01 27.05 -60.75
N ARG A 865 -33.83 26.13 -60.24
CA ARG A 865 -35.14 25.77 -60.83
C ARG A 865 -36.29 26.62 -60.28
N GLU A 866 -36.16 27.12 -59.06
CA GLU A 866 -37.21 27.87 -58.34
C GLU A 866 -36.98 29.39 -58.36
N PHE A 867 -35.83 29.86 -58.86
CA PHE A 867 -35.47 31.27 -58.89
C PHE A 867 -36.15 32.01 -60.06
N ASP A 868 -37.24 32.72 -59.76
CA ASP A 868 -37.85 33.74 -60.63
C ASP A 868 -37.50 35.14 -60.05
N PRO A 869 -36.81 36.02 -60.80
CA PRO A 869 -36.33 37.31 -60.30
C PRO A 869 -37.43 38.35 -59.95
N SER A 870 -38.70 37.96 -59.95
CA SER A 870 -39.86 38.88 -59.90
C SER A 870 -40.67 38.84 -58.59
N HIS A 871 -40.27 38.12 -57.54
CA HIS A 871 -41.04 38.01 -56.27
C HIS A 871 -40.26 38.37 -54.98
N PRO A 872 -40.87 39.17 -54.06
CA PRO A 872 -40.22 39.69 -52.85
C PRO A 872 -40.11 38.71 -51.66
N GLU A 873 -40.82 37.57 -51.66
CA GLU A 873 -40.66 36.49 -50.65
C GLU A 873 -39.32 35.75 -50.74
N HIS A 874 -38.46 36.11 -51.69
CA HIS A 874 -37.18 35.44 -51.94
C HIS A 874 -35.97 36.05 -51.20
N ASN A 875 -36.09 37.22 -50.55
CA ASN A 875 -34.97 37.82 -49.80
C ASN A 875 -34.57 36.99 -48.57
N ASP A 876 -35.54 36.47 -47.81
CA ASP A 876 -35.26 35.63 -46.63
C ASP A 876 -34.65 34.28 -47.02
N ASN A 877 -35.13 33.69 -48.13
CA ASN A 877 -34.55 32.49 -48.73
C ASN A 877 -33.12 32.73 -49.22
N LEU A 878 -32.81 33.93 -49.77
CA LEU A 878 -31.46 34.33 -50.20
C LEU A 878 -30.51 34.47 -49.00
N PHE A 879 -30.95 35.11 -47.92
CA PHE A 879 -30.19 35.26 -46.67
C PHE A 879 -29.91 33.92 -46.00
N MET A 880 -30.90 33.02 -45.97
CA MET A 880 -30.72 31.65 -45.47
C MET A 880 -29.73 30.86 -46.30
N LEU A 881 -29.75 31.01 -47.63
CA LEU A 881 -28.78 30.35 -48.52
C LEU A 881 -27.36 30.91 -48.32
N LEU A 882 -27.21 32.24 -48.19
CA LEU A 882 -25.93 32.90 -47.88
C LEU A 882 -25.38 32.46 -46.51
N SER A 883 -26.26 32.26 -45.51
CA SER A 883 -25.92 31.72 -44.19
C SER A 883 -25.46 30.25 -44.26
N ILE A 884 -26.13 29.42 -45.07
CA ILE A 884 -25.71 28.04 -45.30
C ILE A 884 -24.35 27.99 -46.03
N LEU A 885 -24.16 28.82 -47.05
CA LEU A 885 -22.89 28.92 -47.80
C LEU A 885 -21.73 29.40 -46.92
N SER A 886 -21.96 30.39 -46.05
CA SER A 886 -20.93 30.86 -45.11
C SER A 886 -20.55 29.79 -44.09
N LYS A 887 -21.52 29.06 -43.52
CA LYS A 887 -21.26 27.93 -42.62
C LYS A 887 -20.50 26.80 -43.31
N LEU A 888 -20.83 26.50 -44.57
CA LEU A 888 -20.10 25.50 -45.36
C LEU A 888 -18.65 25.91 -45.64
N SER A 889 -18.40 27.21 -45.85
CA SER A 889 -17.03 27.74 -46.01
C SER A 889 -16.17 27.57 -44.76
N ILE A 890 -16.78 27.41 -43.57
CA ILE A 890 -16.10 27.11 -42.31
C ILE A 890 -16.00 25.59 -42.09
N ALA A 891 -17.10 24.87 -42.28
CA ALA A 891 -17.18 23.44 -42.00
C ALA A 891 -16.26 22.60 -42.91
N ILE A 892 -16.13 22.94 -44.20
CA ILE A 892 -15.35 22.15 -45.16
C ILE A 892 -13.84 22.20 -44.84
N PRO A 893 -13.20 23.36 -44.65
CA PRO A 893 -11.78 23.43 -44.26
C PRO A 893 -11.50 22.75 -42.91
N GLU A 894 -12.36 22.94 -41.91
CA GLU A 894 -12.20 22.28 -40.60
C GLU A 894 -12.34 20.76 -40.71
N LEU A 895 -13.30 20.27 -41.50
CA LEU A 895 -13.47 18.84 -41.75
C LEU A 895 -12.26 18.24 -42.48
N ILE A 896 -11.67 18.98 -43.42
CA ILE A 896 -10.41 18.60 -44.08
C ILE A 896 -9.28 18.52 -43.06
N ARG A 897 -9.11 19.57 -42.24
CA ARG A 897 -8.08 19.62 -41.20
C ARG A 897 -8.20 18.41 -40.28
N VAL A 898 -9.37 18.19 -39.68
CA VAL A 898 -9.62 17.08 -38.75
C VAL A 898 -9.35 15.72 -39.42
N ASN A 899 -9.79 15.54 -40.67
CA ASN A 899 -9.56 14.29 -41.40
C ASN A 899 -8.07 14.03 -41.69
N GLN A 900 -7.34 15.05 -42.17
CA GLN A 900 -5.90 14.95 -42.46
C GLN A 900 -5.07 14.69 -41.21
N PHE A 901 -5.40 15.36 -40.10
CA PHE A 901 -4.63 15.22 -38.87
C PHE A 901 -4.88 13.90 -38.14
N TYR A 902 -6.12 13.39 -38.14
CA TYR A 902 -6.51 12.29 -37.24
C TYR A 902 -7.07 11.02 -37.90
N TYR A 903 -7.56 11.06 -39.15
CA TYR A 903 -8.23 9.92 -39.81
C TYR A 903 -7.47 9.33 -41.02
N LYS A 904 -6.33 9.93 -41.44
CA LYS A 904 -5.34 9.45 -42.47
C LYS A 904 -5.64 9.82 -43.94
N GLU A 905 -4.58 9.84 -44.77
CA GLU A 905 -4.50 10.33 -46.17
C GLU A 905 -5.05 9.38 -47.27
N ASP A 906 -5.12 8.06 -47.04
CA ASP A 906 -5.40 7.07 -48.11
C ASP A 906 -6.88 6.87 -48.47
N GLU A 907 -7.82 7.57 -47.83
CA GLU A 907 -9.26 7.28 -47.98
C GLU A 907 -10.11 8.38 -48.62
N LEU A 908 -9.51 9.40 -49.23
CA LEU A 908 -10.21 10.39 -50.05
C LEU A 908 -9.37 10.80 -51.27
N THR A 909 -9.27 9.90 -52.26
CA THR A 909 -8.83 10.23 -53.65
C THR A 909 -9.67 11.35 -54.31
N VAL A 910 -10.73 11.82 -53.65
CA VAL A 910 -11.62 12.91 -54.07
C VAL A 910 -11.02 14.31 -53.79
N MET A 911 -9.88 14.44 -53.12
CA MET A 911 -9.37 15.74 -52.65
C MET A 911 -8.89 16.74 -53.73
N LYS A 912 -8.65 16.34 -54.99
CA LYS A 912 -8.48 17.32 -56.09
C LYS A 912 -9.77 18.11 -56.40
N SER A 913 -10.94 17.60 -55.99
CA SER A 913 -12.22 18.25 -56.24
C SER A 913 -12.62 19.29 -55.19
N VAL A 914 -12.06 19.25 -53.97
CA VAL A 914 -12.54 20.05 -52.83
C VAL A 914 -11.99 21.48 -52.83
N GLN A 915 -10.74 21.69 -53.26
CA GLN A 915 -10.20 23.03 -53.55
C GLN A 915 -10.97 23.70 -54.69
N LEU A 916 -11.30 22.93 -55.74
CA LEU A 916 -12.14 23.39 -56.86
C LEU A 916 -13.58 23.72 -56.41
N LEU A 917 -14.06 23.10 -55.34
CA LEU A 917 -15.35 23.35 -54.72
C LEU A 917 -15.37 24.61 -53.85
N LEU A 918 -14.29 24.91 -53.12
CA LEU A 918 -14.14 26.19 -52.41
C LEU A 918 -14.16 27.35 -53.41
N VAL A 919 -13.45 27.21 -54.54
CA VAL A 919 -13.51 28.19 -55.65
C VAL A 919 -14.93 28.33 -56.21
N LYS A 920 -15.64 27.22 -56.46
CA LYS A 920 -17.04 27.25 -56.92
C LYS A 920 -18.02 27.82 -55.90
N LEU A 921 -17.79 27.60 -54.61
CA LEU A 921 -18.56 28.17 -53.50
C LEU A 921 -18.38 29.68 -53.44
N ASP A 922 -17.14 30.17 -53.60
CA ASP A 922 -16.84 31.60 -53.66
C ASP A 922 -17.40 32.25 -54.94
N GLU A 923 -17.34 31.57 -56.09
CA GLU A 923 -17.99 32.03 -57.33
C GLU A 923 -19.52 32.13 -57.17
N LEU A 924 -20.15 31.15 -56.51
CA LEU A 924 -21.58 31.17 -56.20
C LEU A 924 -21.94 32.30 -55.23
N LYS A 925 -21.14 32.49 -54.18
CA LYS A 925 -21.32 33.59 -53.22
C LYS A 925 -21.22 34.96 -53.92
N LYS A 926 -20.27 35.12 -54.85
CA LYS A 926 -20.13 36.31 -55.69
C LYS A 926 -21.29 36.50 -56.68
N SER A 927 -21.87 35.41 -57.20
CA SER A 927 -23.02 35.49 -58.13
C SER A 927 -24.36 35.84 -57.46
N ILE A 928 -24.45 35.74 -56.14
CA ILE A 928 -25.68 35.95 -55.35
C ILE A 928 -25.67 37.33 -54.65
N GLN A 929 -24.51 37.98 -54.48
CA GLN A 929 -24.42 39.32 -53.90
C GLN A 929 -24.92 40.40 -54.88
N PRO A 930 -25.92 41.22 -54.53
CA PRO A 930 -26.20 42.43 -55.27
C PRO A 930 -25.12 43.48 -54.95
N SER A 931 -24.60 44.12 -55.99
CA SER A 931 -23.71 45.28 -55.89
C SER A 931 -24.41 46.40 -55.13
N MET A 932 -23.92 46.77 -53.94
CA MET A 932 -24.31 48.01 -53.26
C MET A 932 -23.19 49.05 -53.38
N PRO A 933 -23.50 50.35 -53.57
CA PRO A 933 -22.53 51.38 -53.91
C PRO A 933 -21.74 51.87 -52.70
N LEU A 934 -20.45 52.11 -52.92
CA LEU A 934 -19.57 52.88 -52.04
C LEU A 934 -20.08 54.33 -51.92
N LEU A 935 -20.31 54.80 -50.69
CA LEU A 935 -20.40 56.22 -50.35
C LEU A 935 -19.30 56.58 -49.34
N LEU A 936 -18.61 57.67 -49.70
CA LEU A 936 -17.39 58.24 -49.17
C LEU A 936 -17.57 58.96 -47.82
N GLU A 937 -16.45 59.12 -47.08
CA GLU A 937 -15.81 60.42 -46.68
C GLU A 937 -14.96 60.22 -45.40
N GLN A 938 -13.62 60.21 -45.51
CA GLN A 938 -12.67 61.33 -45.30
C GLN A 938 -12.55 61.86 -43.86
N LYS A 939 -11.38 61.68 -43.22
CA LYS A 939 -10.36 62.72 -42.95
C LYS A 939 -9.25 62.26 -41.98
N ASP A 940 -8.02 62.19 -42.49
CA ASP A 940 -6.77 62.81 -41.99
C ASP A 940 -6.67 63.18 -40.50
N LYS A 941 -5.64 62.72 -39.76
CA LYS A 941 -4.26 63.29 -39.77
C LYS A 941 -3.37 62.80 -38.61
N LYS A 942 -2.06 62.68 -38.93
CA LYS A 942 -0.82 62.87 -38.13
C LYS A 942 -0.19 61.69 -37.37
N ASP A 943 0.96 61.26 -37.91
CA ASP A 943 2.15 60.78 -37.17
C ASP A 943 2.77 61.93 -36.33
N PRO A 944 3.70 61.66 -35.37
CA PRO A 944 5.11 61.43 -35.76
C PRO A 944 5.93 60.42 -34.89
N GLU A 945 6.98 59.91 -35.55
CA GLU A 945 8.38 59.69 -35.09
C GLU A 945 8.82 58.51 -34.19
N ASP A 946 9.65 57.65 -34.82
CA ASP A 946 10.97 57.13 -34.44
C ASP A 946 11.28 56.64 -33.01
N ASN A 947 11.70 55.37 -32.90
CA ASN A 947 13.11 55.05 -32.61
C ASN A 947 13.43 53.55 -32.68
N ASP A 948 14.62 53.27 -33.21
CA ASP A 948 15.33 52.00 -33.25
C ASP A 948 15.49 51.31 -31.88
N THR A 949 15.50 49.97 -31.87
CA THR A 949 16.59 49.20 -31.23
C THR A 949 16.58 47.72 -31.61
N GLU A 950 17.70 47.27 -32.16
CA GLU A 950 18.09 45.87 -32.26
C GLU A 950 18.18 45.19 -30.89
N LEU A 951 17.84 43.89 -30.78
CA LEU A 951 18.80 42.83 -30.43
C LEU A 951 18.13 41.47 -30.12
N ARG A 952 18.79 40.45 -30.69
CA ARG A 952 18.97 39.07 -30.18
C ARG A 952 17.82 38.06 -30.33
N LYS A 953 17.90 37.38 -31.47
CA LYS A 953 17.84 35.91 -31.56
C LYS A 953 18.53 35.27 -30.34
N THR A 954 17.81 34.48 -29.56
CA THR A 954 18.27 33.22 -28.96
C THR A 954 17.09 32.53 -28.26
N SER A 955 16.42 31.62 -28.95
CA SER A 955 15.77 30.51 -28.26
C SER A 955 16.03 29.22 -29.04
N LYS A 956 16.97 28.46 -28.47
CA LYS A 956 17.34 27.11 -28.87
C LYS A 956 16.09 26.25 -28.90
N LYS A 957 15.67 25.81 -30.09
CA LYS A 957 14.78 24.65 -30.25
C LYS A 957 15.46 23.45 -29.59
N ARG A 958 15.04 23.09 -28.37
CA ARG A 958 15.33 21.79 -27.77
C ARG A 958 14.40 20.77 -28.40
N ARG A 959 15.01 19.81 -29.10
CA ARG A 959 14.41 18.56 -29.55
C ARG A 959 14.10 17.71 -28.32
N SER A 960 12.86 17.26 -28.15
CA SER A 960 12.54 16.00 -27.44
C SER A 960 11.07 15.64 -27.61
N SER A 961 10.81 14.77 -28.57
CA SER A 961 9.81 13.69 -28.55
C SER A 961 9.89 13.07 -29.94
N HIS A 962 10.78 12.10 -30.11
CA HIS A 962 10.73 11.25 -31.28
C HIS A 962 9.50 10.35 -31.13
N PHE A 963 8.33 10.89 -31.48
CA PHE A 963 7.18 10.08 -31.84
C PHE A 963 7.53 9.32 -33.12
N LEU A 964 7.10 8.06 -33.22
CA LEU A 964 7.17 7.32 -34.48
C LEU A 964 6.66 8.21 -35.63
N PRO A 965 7.38 8.27 -36.77
CA PRO A 965 6.88 9.01 -37.93
C PRO A 965 5.68 8.26 -38.51
N GLY A 966 4.49 8.79 -38.24
CA GLY A 966 3.20 8.34 -38.77
C GLY A 966 2.30 7.72 -37.70
N TYR A 967 1.11 8.31 -37.51
CA TYR A 967 -0.06 7.75 -36.77
C TYR A 967 -0.33 8.15 -35.31
N SER A 968 0.29 9.20 -34.76
CA SER A 968 -0.18 9.67 -33.44
C SER A 968 -1.55 10.35 -33.55
N ILE A 969 -2.56 9.83 -32.83
CA ILE A 969 -3.90 10.46 -32.71
C ILE A 969 -3.94 11.61 -31.70
N PHE A 970 -2.80 11.91 -31.06
CA PHE A 970 -2.63 12.88 -29.99
C PHE A 970 -1.84 14.14 -30.41
N LYS A 971 -1.79 14.44 -31.72
CA LYS A 971 -1.13 15.67 -32.22
C LYS A 971 -1.79 16.92 -31.63
N SER A 972 -1.00 17.80 -31.01
CA SER A 972 -1.47 19.12 -30.59
C SER A 972 -1.79 19.97 -31.82
N GLY A 973 -3.06 20.32 -32.00
CA GLY A 973 -3.43 21.40 -32.93
C GLY A 973 -2.72 22.70 -32.51
N ILE A 974 -2.29 23.48 -33.50
CA ILE A 974 -1.73 24.82 -33.32
C ILE A 974 -2.65 25.63 -32.39
N GLU A 975 -2.04 26.34 -31.42
CA GLU A 975 -2.71 27.24 -30.48
C GLU A 975 -3.77 28.08 -31.20
N ARG A 976 -5.04 27.90 -30.81
CA ARG A 976 -6.09 28.87 -31.16
C ARG A 976 -5.68 30.17 -30.46
N HIS A 977 -5.25 31.16 -31.23
CA HIS A 977 -5.21 32.53 -30.72
C HIS A 977 -6.65 32.94 -30.44
N ASP A 978 -7.06 32.78 -29.19
CA ASP A 978 -8.25 33.39 -28.66
C ASP A 978 -8.07 34.91 -28.77
N VAL A 979 -8.85 35.51 -29.66
CA VAL A 979 -9.05 36.96 -29.66
C VAL A 979 -9.79 37.27 -28.36
N ALA A 980 -9.09 37.92 -27.45
CA ALA A 980 -9.63 38.43 -26.20
C ALA A 980 -10.89 39.29 -26.48
N VAL A 981 -12.01 38.92 -25.87
CA VAL A 981 -13.09 39.85 -25.57
C VAL A 981 -12.98 40.18 -24.08
N ALA A 982 -12.51 41.39 -23.81
CA ALA A 982 -12.41 41.93 -22.47
C ALA A 982 -13.79 42.30 -21.91
N GLY A 983 -14.00 41.99 -20.62
CA GLY A 983 -14.75 42.82 -19.68
C GLY A 983 -16.22 42.46 -19.41
N CYS A 984 -16.47 41.77 -18.30
CA CYS A 984 -17.17 42.39 -17.16
C CYS A 984 -17.08 41.47 -15.92
N SER A 985 -16.63 42.07 -14.82
CA SER A 985 -16.49 41.50 -13.48
C SER A 985 -17.83 41.49 -12.71
N SER A 986 -17.85 40.71 -11.61
CA SER A 986 -18.70 40.83 -10.40
C SER A 986 -20.22 40.63 -10.58
N ASP A 987 -20.98 39.90 -9.75
CA ASP A 987 -20.89 39.64 -8.31
C ASP A 987 -21.76 38.42 -7.90
N ALA A 988 -21.58 38.00 -6.64
CA ALA A 988 -22.27 36.96 -5.89
C ALA A 988 -23.82 37.08 -5.81
N CYS A 989 -24.54 35.94 -5.77
CA CYS A 989 -25.48 35.60 -4.68
C CYS A 989 -26.22 34.26 -4.91
N SER A 990 -26.20 33.43 -3.85
CA SER A 990 -27.28 32.55 -3.34
C SER A 990 -28.35 31.99 -4.30
N THR A 991 -28.38 30.65 -4.42
CA THR A 991 -29.60 29.90 -4.77
C THR A 991 -30.16 29.19 -3.53
N THR A 992 -31.29 29.69 -3.05
CA THR A 992 -32.27 28.94 -2.26
C THR A 992 -33.34 28.45 -3.24
N GLU A 993 -33.45 27.14 -3.44
CA GLU A 993 -34.58 26.53 -4.15
C GLU A 993 -35.67 26.17 -3.15
N GLN A 994 -36.76 26.94 -3.16
CA GLN A 994 -38.08 26.49 -2.71
C GLN A 994 -38.78 25.82 -3.89
N ILE A 995 -38.96 24.51 -3.81
CA ILE A 995 -39.91 23.76 -4.64
C ILE A 995 -41.27 23.87 -3.96
N LEU A 996 -42.22 24.46 -4.69
CA LEU A 996 -43.65 24.44 -4.36
C LEU A 996 -44.27 23.17 -4.96
N LYS A 997 -44.82 22.36 -4.04
CA LYS A 997 -45.66 21.15 -4.17
C LYS A 997 -44.96 19.80 -4.38
#